data_AF-A0A6J8BWZ1-F1
#
_entry.id   AF-A0A6J8BWZ1-F1
#
_cell.length_a   1.000
_cell.length_b   1.000
_cell.length_c   1.000
_cell.angle_alpha   90.00
_cell.angle_beta   90.00
_cell.angle_gamma   90.00
#
_symmetry.space_group_name_H-M   'P 1'
#
loop_
_entity.id
_entity.type
_entity.pdbx_description
1 polymer ?
#
loop_
_entity_poly.entity_id
_entity_poly.type
_entity_poly.pdbx_seq_one_letter_code
_entity_poly.pdbx_strand_id
1 'polypeptide(L)'
;MNYVSIIIITVSICIELTGGFFARSSRDGNWRTKSHLDITATGTLRAISKYINANKRGSIEDFFRDDQNGKHTMMKKVFALRKAVAETQENKKDTAYIHCHADQIVLAHNFVKSCKQKLIARKDDLDEFIKQLGECLYTIQSFYSNTNWVEMYGSVVYEDFGINDLMDVAALEEDTCLDNADYNSECKNNIRVNGKLTSGYHHRRANTKPAKAIGSSTGKCSHGGPDDDSRKLVARCGINKDSITPEWSPHSHLHKQAYTAAVQATENFLVANETGVLYTIGSTIFEDVFHVKRRMDMTLAMAIDYTGSMTDDIDDVKTKVTELLTNTVGSSNEPADYVLSLFHDPESWNLAYKYVDGYEMINKVQTIESISGINPDCPEFAAAGMLGAIELMRDDSPLYVFTDADAKDDDRMQEVIDAAKAKNISITSLLTGQCARRKRSALGRHERSTSSLSFFQQIAEATGGSVYETDKENIGNVLDTVIGETFPSSEIIIDSFDWSSAETDDQNITIDSTITVLKISVTGSSAETDADIYYANGTLATYTSGKSTRIYTSSGETIISIQHLSGSIMKLRRNVINDWKVNITAQSSIKVDGELLEKSDTGVMVSLKGSPISDNNYTVALSVYGFGSNGSCHSIALTDSTGNVISSHEASQLQRDLDTLCAATFKTPHAKFQVKLNGNDDTSTDDVIIGKERLIGYEVINRGNVTETYQVSISDDHSFVQGTTTLEYTLLPGDSANGTFAVKPTTPSAIFSYKISVSIVSTGDVEQSITRKLVVTDVERPDCTVVHTDGICGISSLNTANCSLYPWTALAEVTFSGTLLESISSTVGMSVKLTHVNITGLSTGPIAVNISGDCCAPSLYINVIDVDGFISQCDLSFGGGQSVQSVEVVSEPSGSSGTDIYTITIIMTICVIVVIIVINNTSRLHVSMGLIFFNLPVLKMPQNYAPSFAKLAANVHLTHITTEEFAKEDLMQRNILVDSAKDLDQGFQSSKQFTKAV
;
A
#
# COMPACT_ATOMS: atom_id res chain seq x y z
N MET A 1 -41.57 -9.06 31.94
CA MET A 1 -40.62 -8.94 33.06
C MET A 1 -39.71 -10.16 32.96
N ASN A 2 -38.61 -10.18 32.19
CA ASN A 2 -37.40 -9.32 32.23
C ASN A 2 -36.96 -9.09 33.68
N TYR A 3 -35.77 -9.45 34.16
CA TYR A 3 -34.43 -9.18 33.62
C TYR A 3 -33.42 -10.28 34.07
N VAL A 4 -32.59 -10.80 33.16
CA VAL A 4 -31.15 -10.50 32.95
C VAL A 4 -30.21 -10.95 34.07
N SER A 5 -29.40 -11.96 33.74
CA SER A 5 -27.94 -11.85 33.83
C SER A 5 -27.37 -12.56 32.62
N ILE A 6 -27.35 -11.81 31.51
CA ILE A 6 -26.48 -12.10 30.37
C ILE A 6 -25.08 -11.82 30.90
N ILE A 7 -24.32 -12.87 31.19
CA ILE A 7 -22.87 -12.73 31.22
C ILE A 7 -22.47 -12.63 29.75
N ILE A 8 -22.31 -11.38 29.31
CA ILE A 8 -21.61 -11.05 28.10
C ILE A 8 -20.15 -11.46 28.35
N ILE A 9 -19.77 -12.64 27.84
CA ILE A 9 -18.37 -12.93 27.49
C ILE A 9 -18.22 -12.48 26.03
N THR A 10 -18.22 -11.17 25.81
CA THR A 10 -17.40 -10.60 24.75
C THR A 10 -16.07 -10.21 25.39
N VAL A 11 -15.05 -10.06 24.53
CA VAL A 11 -13.64 -9.81 24.85
C VAL A 11 -12.83 -11.10 25.04
N SER A 12 -12.30 -11.62 23.92
CA SER A 12 -10.89 -12.03 23.77
C SER A 12 -10.55 -12.66 22.40
N ILE A 13 -11.32 -12.42 21.33
CA ILE A 13 -10.96 -12.92 19.98
C ILE A 13 -10.47 -11.81 19.03
N CYS A 14 -10.54 -10.52 19.39
CA CYS A 14 -10.04 -9.43 18.54
C CYS A 14 -8.60 -8.97 18.80
N ILE A 15 -7.90 -9.49 19.83
CA ILE A 15 -6.57 -8.97 20.20
C ILE A 15 -5.43 -9.60 19.37
N GLU A 16 -5.62 -10.78 18.77
CA GLU A 16 -4.57 -11.40 17.94
C GLU A 16 -4.57 -10.96 16.47
N LEU A 17 -5.66 -10.34 15.99
CA LEU A 17 -5.74 -9.91 14.59
C LEU A 17 -5.14 -8.52 14.37
N THR A 18 -5.29 -7.57 15.30
CA THR A 18 -4.69 -6.23 15.18
C THR A 18 -3.17 -6.25 15.39
N GLY A 19 -2.67 -7.11 16.29
CA GLY A 19 -1.24 -7.32 16.50
C GLY A 19 -0.51 -7.96 15.32
N GLY A 20 -1.21 -8.75 14.49
CA GLY A 20 -0.66 -9.34 13.27
C GLY A 20 -0.90 -8.51 11.99
N PHE A 21 -1.93 -7.67 11.97
CA PHE A 21 -2.29 -6.84 10.81
C PHE A 21 -1.35 -5.66 10.59
N PHE A 22 -0.88 -5.06 11.69
CA PHE A 22 -0.12 -3.81 11.66
C PHE A 22 1.29 -3.92 12.22
N ALA A 23 1.66 -5.07 12.78
CA ALA A 23 3.05 -5.36 13.05
C ALA A 23 3.76 -5.79 11.76
N ARG A 24 4.03 -4.79 10.92
CA ARG A 24 5.44 -4.63 10.55
C ARG A 24 6.06 -3.41 11.23
N SER A 25 5.55 -3.04 12.41
CA SER A 25 6.46 -2.78 13.51
C SER A 25 7.39 -3.99 13.64
N SER A 26 8.66 -3.73 13.89
CA SER A 26 9.62 -4.74 14.33
C SER A 26 9.02 -5.75 15.30
N ARG A 27 9.65 -6.93 15.41
CA ARG A 27 9.23 -8.04 16.29
C ARG A 27 8.87 -7.65 17.73
N ASP A 28 9.33 -6.50 18.19
CA ASP A 28 9.06 -5.93 19.52
C ASP A 28 7.74 -5.16 19.65
N GLY A 29 6.97 -4.98 18.57
CA GLY A 29 5.74 -4.20 18.55
C GLY A 29 5.94 -2.68 18.65
N ASN A 30 7.17 -2.17 18.64
CA ASN A 30 7.48 -0.76 18.84
C ASN A 30 7.64 -0.02 17.51
N TRP A 31 6.72 0.89 17.19
CA TRP A 31 6.72 1.65 15.94
C TRP A 31 7.95 2.56 15.74
N ARG A 32 8.72 2.86 16.81
CA ARG A 32 9.96 3.65 16.71
C ARG A 32 11.17 2.83 16.28
N THR A 33 11.12 1.51 16.42
CA THR A 33 12.17 0.64 15.89
C THR A 33 12.09 0.65 14.36
N LYS A 34 13.23 0.89 13.72
CA LYS A 34 13.35 0.95 12.28
C LYS A 34 13.78 -0.42 11.74
N SER A 35 12.91 -1.01 10.94
CA SER A 35 13.10 -2.32 10.33
C SER A 35 14.02 -2.28 9.10
N HIS A 36 14.43 -3.45 8.62
CA HIS A 36 15.09 -3.62 7.32
C HIS A 36 14.30 -3.00 6.16
N LEU A 37 12.98 -2.95 6.25
CA LEU A 37 12.15 -2.33 5.22
C LEU A 37 12.26 -0.82 5.22
N ASP A 38 12.38 -0.21 6.40
CA ASP A 38 12.54 1.23 6.55
C ASP A 38 13.93 1.65 6.08
N ILE A 39 14.95 0.84 6.40
CA ILE A 39 16.31 0.99 5.88
C ILE A 39 16.30 0.93 4.35
N THR A 40 15.64 -0.07 3.78
CA THR A 40 15.56 -0.28 2.33
C THR A 40 14.84 0.87 1.63
N ALA A 41 13.69 1.31 2.14
CA ALA A 41 12.95 2.44 1.56
C ALA A 41 13.80 3.71 1.60
N THR A 42 14.29 4.09 2.79
CA THR A 42 15.05 5.32 2.99
C THR A 42 16.35 5.33 2.18
N GLY A 43 17.12 4.24 2.23
CA GLY A 43 18.38 4.11 1.49
C GLY A 43 18.19 4.14 -0.02
N THR A 44 17.15 3.48 -0.53
CA THR A 44 16.84 3.47 -1.97
C THR A 44 16.40 4.85 -2.46
N LEU A 45 15.55 5.56 -1.71
CA LEU A 45 15.11 6.91 -2.08
C LEU A 45 16.25 7.92 -2.03
N ARG A 46 17.15 7.81 -1.04
CA ARG A 46 18.38 8.61 -1.03
C ARG A 46 19.25 8.32 -2.24
N ALA A 47 19.38 7.05 -2.63
CA ALA A 47 20.12 6.66 -3.82
C ALA A 47 19.52 7.24 -5.11
N ILE A 48 18.20 7.12 -5.29
CA ILE A 48 17.46 7.69 -6.42
C ILE A 48 17.58 9.22 -6.43
N SER A 49 17.36 9.87 -5.29
CA SER A 49 17.50 11.33 -5.15
C SER A 49 18.91 11.80 -5.51
N LYS A 50 19.96 11.10 -5.06
CA LYS A 50 21.34 11.40 -5.40
C LYS A 50 21.62 11.21 -6.89
N TYR A 51 21.06 10.15 -7.50
CA TYR A 51 21.15 9.91 -8.94
C TYR A 51 20.49 11.03 -9.75
N ILE A 52 19.26 11.41 -9.41
CA ILE A 52 18.50 12.48 -10.09
C ILE A 52 19.23 13.82 -9.94
N ASN A 53 19.65 14.18 -8.72
CA ASN A 53 20.38 15.42 -8.47
C ASN A 53 21.66 15.53 -9.31
N ALA A 54 22.39 14.42 -9.45
CA ALA A 54 23.65 14.39 -10.22
C ALA A 54 23.43 14.40 -11.74
N ASN A 55 22.40 13.73 -12.26
CA ASN A 55 22.27 13.45 -13.70
C ASN A 55 21.10 14.15 -14.38
N LYS A 56 19.99 14.40 -13.68
CA LYS A 56 18.76 14.97 -14.23
C LYS A 56 18.45 16.39 -13.72
N ARG A 57 19.16 16.83 -12.67
CA ARG A 57 19.06 18.13 -11.95
C ARG A 57 17.74 18.31 -11.20
N GLY A 58 17.82 18.59 -9.90
CA GLY A 58 16.65 18.86 -9.04
C GLY A 58 16.30 17.69 -8.12
N SER A 59 15.29 17.91 -7.27
CA SER A 59 14.74 16.89 -6.37
C SER A 59 13.90 15.85 -7.14
N ILE A 60 13.45 14.79 -6.45
CA ILE A 60 12.47 13.83 -6.99
C ILE A 60 11.19 14.56 -7.42
N GLU A 61 10.73 15.54 -6.63
CA GLU A 61 9.57 16.37 -6.95
C GLU A 61 9.82 17.20 -8.22
N ASP A 62 10.98 17.84 -8.33
CA ASP A 62 11.34 18.63 -9.51
C ASP A 62 11.52 17.78 -10.76
N PHE A 63 11.93 16.52 -10.61
CA PHE A 63 12.11 15.60 -11.72
C PHE A 63 10.77 15.18 -12.30
N PHE A 64 9.84 14.70 -11.48
CA PHE A 64 8.53 14.25 -11.96
C PHE A 64 7.59 15.41 -12.27
N ARG A 65 7.65 16.54 -11.55
CA ARG A 65 6.75 17.70 -11.72
C ARG A 65 5.28 17.25 -11.72
N ASP A 66 4.63 17.32 -12.88
CA ASP A 66 3.22 16.97 -13.07
C ASP A 66 3.01 15.47 -13.41
N ASP A 67 4.10 14.72 -13.63
CA ASP A 67 4.06 13.27 -13.91
C ASP A 67 3.91 12.42 -12.63
N GLN A 68 2.70 12.45 -12.07
CA GLN A 68 2.37 11.67 -10.87
C GLN A 68 2.43 10.16 -11.11
N ASN A 69 2.22 9.69 -12.33
CA ASN A 69 2.24 8.26 -12.62
C ASN A 69 3.66 7.69 -12.77
N GLY A 70 4.60 8.44 -13.36
CA GLY A 70 6.02 8.09 -13.34
C GLY A 70 6.53 8.05 -11.91
N LYS A 71 6.18 9.06 -11.09
CA LYS A 71 6.50 9.08 -9.65
C LYS A 71 5.94 7.87 -8.94
N HIS A 72 4.67 7.55 -9.16
CA HIS A 72 4.01 6.36 -8.60
C HIS A 72 4.71 5.06 -9.00
N THR A 73 5.09 4.93 -10.26
CA THR A 73 5.73 3.70 -10.76
C THR A 73 7.15 3.55 -10.19
N MET A 74 7.90 4.64 -10.02
CA MET A 74 9.14 4.64 -9.24
C MET A 74 8.91 4.14 -7.81
N MET A 75 7.87 4.64 -7.14
CA MET A 75 7.53 4.24 -5.77
C MET A 75 7.14 2.77 -5.67
N LYS A 76 6.43 2.22 -6.68
CA LYS A 76 6.18 0.77 -6.82
C LYS A 76 7.47 -0.03 -6.88
N LYS A 77 8.48 0.41 -7.65
CA LYS A 77 9.77 -0.30 -7.72
C LYS A 77 10.50 -0.30 -6.38
N VAL A 78 10.46 0.81 -5.63
CA VAL A 78 10.99 0.87 -4.26
C VAL A 78 10.24 -0.12 -3.34
N PHE A 79 8.90 -0.20 -3.45
CA PHE A 79 8.11 -1.16 -2.68
C PHE A 79 8.42 -2.62 -3.04
N ALA A 80 8.57 -2.93 -4.33
CA ALA A 80 8.97 -4.25 -4.80
C ALA A 80 10.32 -4.68 -4.19
N LEU A 81 11.28 -3.75 -4.08
CA LEU A 81 12.55 -4.02 -3.43
C LEU A 81 12.41 -4.25 -1.91
N ARG A 82 11.56 -3.47 -1.20
CA ARG A 82 11.24 -3.75 0.21
C ARG A 82 10.67 -5.16 0.38
N LYS A 83 9.77 -5.56 -0.52
CA LYS A 83 9.19 -6.91 -0.54
C LYS A 83 10.25 -7.99 -0.80
N ALA A 84 11.21 -7.77 -1.70
CA ALA A 84 12.31 -8.71 -1.91
C ALA A 84 13.20 -8.89 -0.65
N VAL A 85 13.49 -7.80 0.07
CA VAL A 85 14.20 -7.83 1.36
C VAL A 85 13.41 -8.60 2.42
N ALA A 86 12.11 -8.35 2.49
CA ALA A 86 11.18 -9.07 3.36
C ALA A 86 11.16 -10.59 3.09
N GLU A 87 11.06 -10.98 1.84
CA GLU A 87 11.05 -12.37 1.41
C GLU A 87 12.39 -13.04 1.72
N THR A 88 13.51 -12.32 1.58
CA THR A 88 14.84 -12.81 1.95
C THR A 88 14.91 -13.17 3.43
N GLN A 89 14.44 -12.26 4.30
CA GLN A 89 14.42 -12.46 5.74
C GLN A 89 13.72 -13.77 6.14
N GLU A 90 12.56 -14.05 5.53
CA GLU A 90 11.77 -15.26 5.84
C GLU A 90 12.34 -16.51 5.16
N ASN A 91 12.60 -16.46 3.85
CA ASN A 91 13.05 -17.61 3.06
C ASN A 91 14.45 -18.08 3.46
N LYS A 92 15.28 -17.19 4.01
CA LYS A 92 16.65 -17.47 4.45
C LYS A 92 16.81 -17.37 5.96
N LYS A 93 15.73 -17.49 6.75
CA LYS A 93 15.75 -17.37 8.23
C LYS A 93 16.74 -18.29 8.95
N ASP A 94 17.09 -19.43 8.35
CA ASP A 94 18.02 -20.40 8.92
C ASP A 94 19.44 -20.31 8.32
N THR A 95 19.72 -19.29 7.49
CA THR A 95 21.01 -19.12 6.81
C THR A 95 21.89 -18.11 7.55
N ALA A 96 22.75 -18.59 8.45
CA ALA A 96 23.51 -17.74 9.38
C ALA A 96 24.30 -16.58 8.72
N TYR A 97 25.01 -16.83 7.61
CA TYR A 97 25.78 -15.78 6.93
C TYR A 97 24.92 -14.68 6.28
N ILE A 98 23.67 -14.96 5.90
CA ILE A 98 22.74 -13.94 5.36
C ILE A 98 22.34 -12.95 6.47
N HIS A 99 22.25 -13.43 7.72
CA HIS A 99 21.95 -12.60 8.88
C HIS A 99 23.22 -12.06 9.57
N CYS A 100 24.41 -12.32 9.03
CA CYS A 100 25.69 -12.01 9.67
C CYS A 100 25.84 -12.60 11.09
N HIS A 101 25.33 -13.82 11.33
CA HIS A 101 25.43 -14.50 12.62
C HIS A 101 26.64 -15.43 12.74
N ALA A 102 26.96 -15.82 13.98
CA ALA A 102 27.87 -16.92 14.32
C ALA A 102 29.30 -16.78 13.74
N ASP A 103 29.81 -15.55 13.73
CA ASP A 103 31.09 -15.13 13.15
C ASP A 103 31.25 -15.50 11.66
N GLN A 104 30.16 -15.78 10.94
CA GLN A 104 30.17 -16.06 9.49
C GLN A 104 30.29 -14.80 8.62
N ILE A 105 30.95 -13.76 9.14
CA ILE A 105 31.07 -12.45 8.49
C ILE A 105 31.88 -12.55 7.19
N VAL A 106 32.89 -13.44 7.15
CA VAL A 106 33.65 -13.74 5.92
C VAL A 106 32.73 -14.32 4.82
N LEU A 107 31.80 -15.19 5.19
CA LEU A 107 30.84 -15.78 4.24
C LEU A 107 29.82 -14.72 3.78
N ALA A 108 29.35 -13.87 4.70
CA ALA A 108 28.46 -12.76 4.38
C ALA A 108 29.13 -11.77 3.39
N HIS A 109 30.37 -11.39 3.66
CA HIS A 109 31.19 -10.53 2.80
C HIS A 109 31.34 -11.11 1.39
N ASN A 110 31.73 -12.38 1.29
CA ASN A 110 31.88 -13.07 0.00
C ASN A 110 30.54 -13.26 -0.72
N PHE A 111 29.46 -13.47 0.03
CA PHE A 111 28.11 -13.50 -0.53
C PHE A 111 27.75 -12.17 -1.17
N VAL A 112 27.94 -11.04 -0.48
CA VAL A 112 27.65 -9.71 -1.04
C VAL A 112 28.50 -9.42 -2.29
N LYS A 113 29.79 -9.79 -2.29
CA LYS A 113 30.65 -9.71 -3.50
C LYS A 113 30.08 -10.52 -4.67
N SER A 114 29.72 -11.77 -4.43
CA SER A 114 29.11 -12.64 -5.45
C SER A 114 27.74 -12.11 -5.90
N CYS A 115 26.98 -11.53 -4.97
CA CYS A 115 25.67 -10.96 -5.22
C CYS A 115 25.74 -9.84 -6.27
N LYS A 116 26.73 -8.92 -6.17
CA LYS A 116 26.99 -7.91 -7.21
C LYS A 116 27.24 -8.51 -8.59
N GLN A 117 28.02 -9.58 -8.68
CA GLN A 117 28.27 -10.26 -9.96
C GLN A 117 27.00 -10.90 -10.54
N LYS A 118 26.15 -11.49 -9.68
CA LYS A 118 24.86 -12.07 -10.09
C LYS A 118 23.89 -11.01 -10.61
N LEU A 119 23.91 -9.79 -10.07
CA LEU A 119 23.09 -8.69 -10.58
C LEU A 119 23.39 -8.40 -12.05
N ILE A 120 24.66 -8.42 -12.46
CA ILE A 120 25.07 -8.23 -13.86
C ILE A 120 24.46 -9.31 -14.77
N ALA A 121 24.47 -10.56 -14.31
CA ALA A 121 23.93 -11.70 -15.08
C ALA A 121 22.39 -11.67 -15.20
N ARG A 122 21.70 -10.84 -14.41
CA ARG A 122 20.25 -10.74 -14.35
C ARG A 122 19.72 -9.39 -14.86
N LYS A 123 20.57 -8.55 -15.43
CA LYS A 123 20.23 -7.20 -15.85
C LYS A 123 19.08 -7.13 -16.87
N ASP A 124 18.85 -8.23 -17.61
CA ASP A 124 17.81 -8.35 -18.64
C ASP A 124 16.48 -8.89 -18.07
N ASP A 125 16.43 -9.31 -16.79
CA ASP A 125 15.22 -9.74 -16.07
C ASP A 125 15.06 -8.90 -14.80
N LEU A 126 14.32 -7.80 -14.90
CA LEU A 126 14.20 -6.80 -13.84
C LEU A 126 13.56 -7.36 -12.55
N ASP A 127 12.64 -8.33 -12.66
CA ASP A 127 11.99 -8.92 -11.49
C ASP A 127 12.96 -9.79 -10.70
N GLU A 128 13.72 -10.63 -11.40
CA GLU A 128 14.75 -11.47 -10.79
C GLU A 128 15.96 -10.63 -10.34
N PHE A 129 16.24 -9.50 -11.01
CA PHE A 129 17.19 -8.50 -10.56
C PHE A 129 16.79 -7.91 -9.21
N ILE A 130 15.54 -7.44 -9.05
CA ILE A 130 15.04 -6.87 -7.78
C ILE A 130 15.09 -7.90 -6.66
N LYS A 131 14.72 -9.17 -6.92
CA LYS A 131 14.85 -10.25 -5.93
C LYS A 131 16.29 -10.44 -5.49
N GLN A 132 17.22 -10.54 -6.44
CA GLN A 132 18.64 -10.71 -6.14
C GLN A 132 19.20 -9.51 -5.38
N LEU A 133 18.77 -8.29 -5.74
CA LEU A 133 19.16 -7.05 -5.07
C LEU A 133 18.66 -7.03 -3.62
N GLY A 134 17.43 -7.47 -3.39
CA GLY A 134 16.86 -7.63 -2.05
C GLY A 134 17.70 -8.56 -1.17
N GLU A 135 18.19 -9.68 -1.72
CA GLU A 135 19.08 -10.58 -0.96
C GLU A 135 20.41 -9.91 -0.59
N CYS A 136 21.01 -9.13 -1.52
CA CYS A 136 22.24 -8.40 -1.26
C CYS A 136 22.03 -7.39 -0.12
N LEU A 137 20.99 -6.56 -0.25
CA LEU A 137 20.69 -5.47 0.67
C LEU A 137 20.36 -5.98 2.07
N TYR A 138 19.58 -7.06 2.18
CA TYR A 138 19.27 -7.65 3.48
C TYR A 138 20.55 -8.01 4.24
N THR A 139 21.50 -8.69 3.58
CA THR A 139 22.77 -9.10 4.20
C THR A 139 23.63 -7.90 4.62
N ILE A 140 23.70 -6.85 3.78
CA ILE A 140 24.41 -5.60 4.08
C ILE A 140 23.80 -4.90 5.30
N GLN A 141 22.48 -4.88 5.40
CA GLN A 141 21.78 -4.23 6.50
C GLN A 141 21.96 -5.03 7.80
N SER A 142 21.89 -6.36 7.75
CA SER A 142 22.08 -7.23 8.92
C SER A 142 23.50 -7.17 9.49
N PHE A 143 24.50 -6.82 8.67
CA PHE A 143 25.87 -6.58 9.16
C PHE A 143 25.89 -5.55 10.30
N TYR A 144 25.13 -4.45 10.17
CA TYR A 144 25.15 -3.37 11.15
C TYR A 144 24.40 -3.68 12.43
N SER A 145 23.37 -4.52 12.37
CA SER A 145 22.63 -4.90 13.57
C SER A 145 23.24 -6.08 14.33
N ASN A 146 23.95 -6.98 13.62
CA ASN A 146 24.36 -8.28 14.18
C ASN A 146 25.86 -8.45 14.41
N THR A 147 26.69 -7.48 13.99
CA THR A 147 28.14 -7.46 14.26
C THR A 147 28.54 -6.39 15.28
N ASN A 148 29.82 -6.35 15.67
CA ASN A 148 30.39 -5.32 16.54
C ASN A 148 30.83 -4.03 15.82
N TRP A 149 30.49 -3.86 14.53
CA TRP A 149 30.96 -2.70 13.75
C TRP A 149 30.52 -1.37 14.36
N VAL A 150 29.23 -1.28 14.73
CA VAL A 150 28.63 -0.06 15.28
C VAL A 150 29.23 0.28 16.64
N GLU A 151 29.61 -0.71 17.42
CA GLU A 151 30.29 -0.54 18.71
C GLU A 151 31.69 0.05 18.54
N MET A 152 32.38 -0.24 17.43
CA MET A 152 33.72 0.28 17.14
C MET A 152 33.70 1.64 16.44
N TYR A 153 32.76 1.84 15.50
CA TYR A 153 32.80 2.97 14.57
C TYR A 153 31.50 3.79 14.52
N GLY A 154 30.53 3.51 15.40
CA GLY A 154 29.27 4.23 15.46
C GLY A 154 28.46 4.07 14.16
N SER A 155 27.99 5.19 13.61
CA SER A 155 27.16 5.21 12.41
C SER A 155 27.95 5.22 11.09
N VAL A 156 29.27 5.00 11.13
CA VAL A 156 30.13 5.05 9.93
C VAL A 156 29.90 3.79 9.07
N VAL A 157 29.84 3.96 7.74
CA VAL A 157 29.72 2.85 6.79
C VAL A 157 31.03 2.08 6.73
N TYR A 158 30.95 0.75 6.55
CA TYR A 158 32.12 -0.07 6.29
C TYR A 158 32.29 -0.19 4.78
N GLU A 159 33.09 0.68 4.19
CA GLU A 159 33.20 0.79 2.74
C GLU A 159 33.79 -0.47 2.07
N ASP A 160 34.54 -1.29 2.81
CA ASP A 160 35.12 -2.51 2.26
C ASP A 160 34.16 -3.70 2.30
N PHE A 161 33.09 -3.68 3.12
CA PHE A 161 32.18 -4.82 3.25
C PHE A 161 31.48 -5.13 1.92
N GLY A 162 31.68 -6.35 1.42
CA GLY A 162 31.18 -6.78 0.11
C GLY A 162 31.88 -6.14 -1.09
N ILE A 163 33.00 -5.42 -0.89
CA ILE A 163 33.73 -4.68 -1.93
C ILE A 163 35.21 -5.06 -1.93
N ASN A 164 35.97 -4.64 -0.93
CA ASN A 164 37.42 -4.85 -0.83
C ASN A 164 37.75 -5.93 0.20
N ASP A 165 38.95 -5.90 0.78
CA ASP A 165 39.38 -6.87 1.77
C ASP A 165 38.66 -6.65 3.11
N LEU A 166 38.21 -7.75 3.71
CA LEU A 166 37.52 -7.72 4.98
C LEU A 166 38.54 -7.63 6.12
N MET A 167 38.26 -6.78 7.11
CA MET A 167 38.98 -6.73 8.37
C MET A 167 38.94 -8.10 9.08
N ASP A 168 39.99 -8.38 9.85
CA ASP A 168 40.11 -9.62 10.60
C ASP A 168 38.86 -9.94 11.42
N VAL A 169 38.38 -11.18 11.29
CA VAL A 169 37.27 -11.72 12.08
C VAL A 169 37.84 -12.52 13.24
N ALA A 170 37.25 -12.38 14.42
CA ALA A 170 37.68 -13.09 15.63
C ALA A 170 37.66 -14.61 15.42
N ALA A 171 38.74 -15.29 15.83
CA ALA A 171 38.86 -16.74 15.65
C ALA A 171 37.81 -17.52 16.47
N LEU A 172 37.51 -18.76 16.08
CA LEU A 172 36.45 -19.57 16.73
C LEU A 172 36.61 -19.70 18.26
N GLU A 173 37.85 -19.82 18.74
CA GLU A 173 38.18 -19.97 20.17
C GLU A 173 38.43 -18.64 20.91
N GLU A 174 38.41 -17.52 20.18
CA GLU A 174 38.67 -16.19 20.73
C GLU A 174 37.41 -15.67 21.44
N ASP A 175 37.54 -15.36 22.73
CA ASP A 175 36.44 -14.85 23.55
C ASP A 175 36.15 -13.39 23.20
N THR A 176 34.98 -13.16 22.61
CA THR A 176 34.58 -11.86 22.08
C THR A 176 33.64 -11.07 22.99
N CYS A 177 33.02 -11.73 23.98
CA CYS A 177 32.08 -11.12 24.92
C CYS A 177 32.31 -11.53 26.38
N LEU A 178 31.95 -10.63 27.30
CA LEU A 178 31.84 -10.87 28.74
C LEU A 178 30.53 -11.60 29.07
N ASP A 179 30.60 -12.50 30.05
CA ASP A 179 29.41 -13.06 30.70
C ASP A 179 28.95 -12.15 31.84
N ASN A 180 28.28 -11.07 31.48
CA ASN A 180 27.56 -10.24 32.45
C ASN A 180 26.33 -11.04 32.90
N ALA A 181 26.29 -11.41 34.19
CA ALA A 181 25.35 -12.39 34.73
C ALA A 181 23.89 -11.90 34.82
N ASP A 182 23.61 -10.65 34.46
CA ASP A 182 22.30 -10.03 34.57
C ASP A 182 21.79 -9.61 33.19
N TYR A 183 20.88 -10.40 32.62
CA TYR A 183 20.15 -10.06 31.38
C TYR A 183 19.37 -8.74 31.52
N ASN A 184 19.09 -8.33 32.77
CA ASN A 184 18.41 -7.09 33.12
C ASN A 184 19.36 -5.89 33.27
N SER A 185 20.68 -6.10 33.15
CA SER A 185 21.65 -5.00 33.05
C SER A 185 21.85 -4.66 31.58
N GLU A 186 21.93 -3.37 31.26
CA GLU A 186 22.24 -2.93 29.89
C GLU A 186 23.55 -3.61 29.48
N CYS A 187 23.53 -4.45 28.44
CA CYS A 187 24.68 -5.23 27.97
C CYS A 187 25.81 -4.36 27.37
N LYS A 188 25.87 -3.09 27.75
CA LYS A 188 26.87 -2.09 27.42
C LYS A 188 28.26 -2.60 27.77
N ASN A 189 29.21 -2.35 26.86
CA ASN A 189 30.63 -2.66 27.05
C ASN A 189 30.93 -4.14 27.34
N ASN A 190 30.07 -5.07 26.88
CA ASN A 190 30.31 -6.50 27.02
C ASN A 190 31.27 -7.04 25.94
N ILE A 191 31.50 -6.33 24.83
CA ILE A 191 32.41 -6.74 23.75
C ILE A 191 33.87 -6.55 24.19
N ARG A 192 34.69 -7.58 23.98
CA ARG A 192 36.10 -7.63 24.41
C ARG A 192 37.11 -7.45 23.28
N VAL A 193 36.69 -7.64 22.04
CA VAL A 193 37.55 -7.49 20.88
C VAL A 193 37.47 -6.07 20.32
N ASN A 194 38.64 -5.50 20.04
CA ASN A 194 38.80 -4.21 19.36
C ASN A 194 39.74 -4.41 18.17
N GLY A 195 39.41 -3.83 17.01
CA GLY A 195 40.17 -4.02 15.77
C GLY A 195 39.95 -5.38 15.08
N LYS A 196 38.92 -6.13 15.49
CA LYS A 196 38.44 -7.35 14.81
C LYS A 196 36.92 -7.40 14.81
N LEU A 197 36.36 -8.02 13.79
CA LEU A 197 34.92 -8.26 13.68
C LEU A 197 34.48 -9.48 14.49
N THR A 198 33.32 -9.40 15.13
CA THR A 198 32.59 -10.52 15.74
C THR A 198 31.10 -10.29 15.58
N SER A 199 30.31 -11.35 15.71
CA SER A 199 28.85 -11.30 15.62
C SER A 199 28.16 -12.22 16.64
N GLY A 200 26.86 -12.04 16.76
CA GLY A 200 26.03 -12.83 17.66
C GLY A 200 25.76 -14.23 17.13
N TYR A 201 25.86 -15.23 18.00
CA TYR A 201 25.40 -16.59 17.70
C TYR A 201 23.90 -16.69 17.96
N HIS A 202 23.14 -17.31 17.07
CA HIS A 202 21.69 -17.45 17.20
C HIS A 202 21.26 -18.93 17.18
N HIS A 203 20.24 -19.27 17.97
CA HIS A 203 19.75 -20.65 18.22
C HIS A 203 19.49 -21.54 16.99
N ARG A 204 19.12 -20.99 15.83
CA ARG A 204 18.58 -21.79 14.70
C ARG A 204 19.68 -22.53 13.91
N ARG A 205 20.13 -23.65 14.49
CA ARG A 205 20.73 -24.91 13.96
C ARG A 205 21.78 -24.92 12.84
N ALA A 206 22.24 -23.80 12.30
CA ALA A 206 23.34 -23.81 11.33
C ALA A 206 24.73 -23.81 12.00
N ASN A 207 24.90 -23.14 13.15
CA ASN A 207 26.17 -23.09 13.88
C ASN A 207 25.95 -23.01 15.39
N THR A 208 26.49 -23.96 16.15
CA THR A 208 26.41 -23.95 17.61
C THR A 208 27.44 -23.00 18.20
N LYS A 209 26.99 -22.11 19.08
CA LYS A 209 27.85 -21.26 19.89
C LYS A 209 28.89 -22.12 20.64
N PRO A 210 30.21 -21.83 20.52
CA PRO A 210 31.25 -22.55 21.25
C PRO A 210 30.99 -22.57 22.76
N ALA A 211 30.99 -23.76 23.35
CA ALA A 211 30.71 -23.93 24.76
C ALA A 211 31.92 -23.52 25.62
N LYS A 212 31.67 -22.83 26.73
CA LYS A 212 32.65 -22.56 27.78
C LYS A 212 32.23 -23.24 29.08
N ALA A 213 33.20 -23.48 29.96
CA ALA A 213 32.94 -24.05 31.27
C ALA A 213 31.96 -23.17 32.06
N ILE A 214 31.04 -23.80 32.79
CA ILE A 214 30.09 -23.11 33.68
C ILE A 214 30.88 -22.27 34.69
N GLY A 215 30.58 -20.97 34.77
CA GLY A 215 31.29 -20.01 35.62
C GLY A 215 32.45 -19.28 34.94
N SER A 216 32.72 -19.53 33.66
CA SER A 216 33.62 -18.67 32.87
C SER A 216 33.02 -17.26 32.73
N SER A 217 33.85 -16.23 32.86
CA SER A 217 33.45 -14.83 32.75
C SER A 217 33.46 -14.30 31.31
N THR A 218 33.84 -15.14 30.32
CA THR A 218 34.06 -14.74 28.94
C THR A 218 33.68 -15.85 27.97
N GLY A 219 33.29 -15.49 26.75
CA GLY A 219 32.94 -16.43 25.69
C GLY A 219 32.61 -15.72 24.39
N LYS A 220 32.00 -16.45 23.44
CA LYS A 220 31.46 -15.86 22.21
C LYS A 220 30.16 -15.09 22.49
N CYS A 221 29.92 -14.02 21.76
CA CYS A 221 28.71 -13.23 21.93
C CYS A 221 27.46 -14.04 21.53
N SER A 222 26.43 -14.06 22.37
CA SER A 222 25.09 -14.42 21.91
C SER A 222 24.56 -13.38 20.92
N HIS A 223 23.52 -13.70 20.18
CA HIS A 223 22.71 -12.68 19.49
C HIS A 223 21.90 -11.90 20.54
N GLY A 224 21.19 -12.62 21.39
CA GLY A 224 20.29 -12.09 22.42
C GLY A 224 18.84 -11.95 21.95
N GLY A 225 17.97 -11.54 22.87
CA GLY A 225 16.52 -11.49 22.69
C GLY A 225 15.78 -12.77 23.14
N PRO A 226 14.43 -12.76 23.19
CA PRO A 226 13.60 -13.85 23.69
C PRO A 226 13.78 -15.19 22.96
N ASP A 227 14.04 -15.12 21.65
CA ASP A 227 14.08 -16.28 20.77
C ASP A 227 15.48 -16.90 20.61
N ASP A 228 16.51 -16.31 21.23
CA ASP A 228 17.88 -16.78 21.11
C ASP A 228 18.30 -17.69 22.27
N ASP A 229 18.21 -19.01 22.11
CA ASP A 229 18.75 -19.98 23.06
C ASP A 229 20.26 -19.89 23.30
N SER A 230 21.04 -19.25 22.41
CA SER A 230 22.48 -19.10 22.65
C SER A 230 22.76 -18.26 23.91
N ARG A 231 21.79 -17.41 24.32
CA ARG A 231 21.77 -16.67 25.60
C ARG A 231 21.69 -17.56 26.84
N LYS A 232 21.47 -18.86 26.69
CA LYS A 232 21.53 -19.85 27.79
C LYS A 232 22.97 -20.30 28.07
N LEU A 233 23.92 -19.96 27.20
CA LEU A 233 25.35 -20.29 27.32
C LEU A 233 26.17 -19.04 27.68
N VAL A 234 27.31 -19.24 28.37
CA VAL A 234 28.27 -18.20 28.80
C VAL A 234 28.47 -17.10 27.75
N ALA A 235 28.58 -15.86 28.21
CA ALA A 235 28.45 -14.62 27.43
C ALA A 235 26.99 -14.43 26.95
N ARG A 236 26.08 -14.42 27.94
CA ARG A 236 24.62 -14.51 27.75
C ARG A 236 23.97 -13.25 27.19
N CYS A 237 24.54 -12.08 27.50
CA CYS A 237 24.00 -10.77 27.17
C CYS A 237 23.69 -10.59 25.67
N GLY A 238 24.68 -10.82 24.80
CA GLY A 238 24.53 -10.74 23.34
C GLY A 238 24.90 -9.39 22.73
N ILE A 239 24.65 -9.21 21.42
CA ILE A 239 25.15 -8.07 20.61
C ILE A 239 24.09 -7.45 19.68
N ASN A 240 22.89 -8.03 19.59
CA ASN A 240 21.84 -7.61 18.65
C ASN A 240 21.37 -6.16 18.88
N LYS A 241 21.20 -5.42 17.76
CA LYS A 241 20.72 -4.03 17.66
C LYS A 241 19.47 -3.87 16.78
N ASP A 242 18.76 -4.94 16.45
CA ASP A 242 17.57 -4.94 15.57
C ASP A 242 16.40 -4.10 16.11
N SER A 243 16.36 -3.85 17.43
CA SER A 243 15.24 -3.22 18.12
C SER A 243 15.69 -2.14 19.10
N ILE A 244 14.88 -1.09 19.30
CA ILE A 244 15.10 -0.10 20.37
C ILE A 244 14.69 -0.60 21.76
N THR A 245 14.12 -1.79 21.87
CA THR A 245 13.68 -2.37 23.14
C THR A 245 14.76 -3.31 23.71
N PRO A 246 15.22 -3.10 24.96
CA PRO A 246 16.22 -3.96 25.60
C PRO A 246 15.81 -5.43 25.68
N GLU A 247 14.51 -5.72 25.76
CA GLU A 247 13.97 -7.08 25.83
C GLU A 247 14.34 -7.90 24.59
N TRP A 248 14.28 -7.27 23.40
CA TRP A 248 14.51 -7.89 22.09
C TRP A 248 15.93 -7.70 21.55
N SER A 249 16.61 -6.64 21.98
CA SER A 249 17.96 -6.30 21.53
C SER A 249 18.82 -5.87 22.71
N PRO A 250 19.82 -6.68 23.10
CA PRO A 250 20.73 -6.34 24.20
C PRO A 250 21.45 -5.01 23.99
N HIS A 251 21.71 -4.66 22.73
CA HIS A 251 22.36 -3.42 22.33
C HIS A 251 21.36 -2.41 21.72
N SER A 252 20.12 -2.41 22.20
CA SER A 252 19.06 -1.51 21.73
C SER A 252 19.43 -0.02 21.72
N HIS A 253 20.29 0.41 22.65
CA HIS A 253 20.85 1.76 22.71
C HIS A 253 21.68 2.17 21.46
N LEU A 254 22.12 1.22 20.64
CA LEU A 254 22.85 1.45 19.38
C LEU A 254 21.99 1.28 18.13
N HIS A 255 20.70 0.95 18.28
CA HIS A 255 19.79 0.72 17.15
C HIS A 255 19.78 1.89 16.17
N LYS A 256 19.73 3.14 16.65
CA LYS A 256 19.75 4.34 15.79
C LYS A 256 21.04 4.46 14.98
N GLN A 257 22.19 4.10 15.57
CA GLN A 257 23.48 4.15 14.89
C GLN A 257 23.57 3.05 13.82
N ALA A 258 23.12 1.83 14.15
CA ALA A 258 23.02 0.72 13.22
C ALA A 258 22.10 1.05 12.04
N TYR A 259 20.91 1.59 12.31
CA TYR A 259 19.97 2.06 11.29
C TYR A 259 20.62 3.10 10.36
N THR A 260 21.27 4.12 10.93
CA THR A 260 21.90 5.20 10.15
C THR A 260 23.00 4.66 9.24
N ALA A 261 23.87 3.80 9.77
CA ALA A 261 24.93 3.17 9.00
C ALA A 261 24.37 2.25 7.90
N ALA A 262 23.32 1.48 8.18
CA ALA A 262 22.68 0.58 7.22
C ALA A 262 21.96 1.33 6.09
N VAL A 263 21.32 2.47 6.37
CA VAL A 263 20.73 3.35 5.35
C VAL A 263 21.81 3.89 4.43
N GLN A 264 22.92 4.39 5.00
CA GLN A 264 24.02 4.93 4.20
C GLN A 264 24.76 3.84 3.42
N ALA A 265 24.90 2.64 3.98
CA ALA A 265 25.46 1.49 3.27
C ALA A 265 24.55 1.03 2.13
N THR A 266 23.23 1.06 2.31
CA THR A 266 22.24 0.79 1.25
C THR A 266 22.37 1.82 0.12
N GLU A 267 22.44 3.11 0.45
CA GLU A 267 22.67 4.18 -0.52
C GLU A 267 23.99 3.97 -1.29
N ASN A 268 25.10 3.75 -0.58
CA ASN A 268 26.41 3.53 -1.17
C ASN A 268 26.44 2.28 -2.05
N PHE A 269 25.83 1.18 -1.61
CA PHE A 269 25.75 -0.04 -2.41
C PHE A 269 25.05 0.21 -3.75
N LEU A 270 24.03 1.07 -3.78
CA LEU A 270 23.29 1.39 -5.00
C LEU A 270 24.05 2.39 -5.90
N VAL A 271 24.56 3.49 -5.34
CA VAL A 271 25.01 4.65 -6.15
C VAL A 271 26.39 5.22 -5.77
N ALA A 272 27.19 4.53 -4.96
CA ALA A 272 28.57 4.96 -4.74
C ALA A 272 29.35 4.98 -6.06
N ASN A 273 30.23 5.97 -6.20
CA ASN A 273 31.10 6.06 -7.37
C ASN A 273 32.02 4.82 -7.44
N GLU A 274 32.23 4.30 -8.64
CA GLU A 274 33.12 3.17 -8.97
C GLU A 274 32.79 1.80 -8.33
N THR A 275 32.01 1.77 -7.24
CA THR A 275 31.72 0.56 -6.48
C THR A 275 30.23 0.25 -6.38
N GLY A 276 29.35 1.21 -6.65
CA GLY A 276 27.90 1.03 -6.59
C GLY A 276 27.35 0.13 -7.70
N VAL A 277 26.13 -0.38 -7.49
CA VAL A 277 25.37 -1.13 -8.50
C VAL A 277 25.17 -0.30 -9.76
N LEU A 278 24.83 0.99 -9.63
CA LEU A 278 24.70 1.94 -10.75
C LEU A 278 25.94 1.94 -11.65
N TYR A 279 27.14 2.02 -11.07
CA TYR A 279 28.40 2.01 -11.85
C TYR A 279 28.57 0.69 -12.62
N THR A 280 28.14 -0.42 -12.01
CA THR A 280 28.31 -1.77 -12.56
C THR A 280 27.33 -2.06 -13.71
N ILE A 281 26.07 -1.64 -13.59
CA ILE A 281 25.01 -1.95 -14.57
C ILE A 281 24.76 -0.83 -15.58
N GLY A 282 25.25 0.39 -15.30
CA GLY A 282 25.03 1.58 -16.10
C GLY A 282 23.74 2.33 -15.74
N SER A 283 23.66 3.59 -16.16
CA SER A 283 22.52 4.48 -15.89
C SER A 283 21.21 3.98 -16.48
N THR A 284 21.22 3.43 -17.70
CA THR A 284 20.01 2.95 -18.37
C THR A 284 19.30 1.87 -17.57
N ILE A 285 20.04 0.82 -17.16
CA ILE A 285 19.45 -0.28 -16.39
C ILE A 285 19.04 0.19 -14.98
N PHE A 286 19.80 1.12 -14.38
CA PHE A 286 19.40 1.72 -13.10
C PHE A 286 18.07 2.49 -13.21
N GLU A 287 17.89 3.26 -14.30
CA GLU A 287 16.64 3.95 -14.60
C GLU A 287 15.49 2.95 -14.82
N ASP A 288 15.74 1.82 -15.48
CA ASP A 288 14.75 0.75 -15.68
C ASP A 288 14.34 0.07 -14.36
N VAL A 289 15.32 -0.32 -13.53
CA VAL A 289 15.10 -1.02 -12.26
C VAL A 289 14.28 -0.17 -11.30
N PHE A 290 14.61 1.12 -11.17
CA PHE A 290 13.96 2.01 -10.21
C PHE A 290 12.88 2.89 -10.84
N HIS A 291 12.60 2.72 -12.13
CA HIS A 291 11.70 3.56 -12.93
C HIS A 291 11.97 5.06 -12.71
N VAL A 292 13.25 5.46 -12.83
CA VAL A 292 13.66 6.87 -12.81
C VAL A 292 13.51 7.45 -14.23
N LYS A 293 12.27 7.38 -14.73
CA LYS A 293 11.86 7.79 -16.06
C LYS A 293 10.60 8.64 -15.94
N ARG A 294 10.51 9.68 -16.74
CA ARG A 294 9.28 10.47 -16.86
C ARG A 294 8.39 9.87 -17.94
N ARG A 295 7.13 10.26 -17.97
CA ARG A 295 6.22 9.98 -19.10
C ARG A 295 6.73 10.52 -20.44
N MET A 296 7.54 11.57 -20.41
CA MET A 296 8.30 12.01 -21.59
C MET A 296 9.29 10.96 -22.11
N ASP A 297 9.65 9.93 -21.33
CA ASP A 297 10.55 8.85 -21.75
C ASP A 297 9.78 7.64 -22.32
N MET A 298 8.45 7.71 -22.43
CA MET A 298 7.58 6.67 -23.01
C MET A 298 7.43 6.83 -24.53
N THR A 299 6.86 5.80 -25.16
CA THR A 299 6.42 5.82 -26.56
C THR A 299 4.94 6.19 -26.66
N LEU A 300 4.58 7.10 -27.56
CA LEU A 300 3.19 7.20 -28.03
C LEU A 300 2.99 6.26 -29.22
N ALA A 301 2.26 5.17 -29.02
CA ALA A 301 2.12 4.11 -30.04
C ALA A 301 0.68 3.96 -30.53
N MET A 302 0.55 3.75 -31.84
CA MET A 302 -0.73 3.51 -32.51
C MET A 302 -0.63 2.31 -33.45
N ALA A 303 -1.63 1.43 -33.41
CA ALA A 303 -1.85 0.38 -34.40
C ALA A 303 -3.13 0.70 -35.17
N ILE A 304 -3.04 0.96 -36.48
CA ILE A 304 -4.14 1.44 -37.31
C ILE A 304 -4.41 0.44 -38.43
N ASP A 305 -5.63 -0.06 -38.48
CA ASP A 305 -6.20 -0.74 -39.62
C ASP A 305 -6.34 0.23 -40.80
N TYR A 306 -5.76 -0.11 -41.95
CA TYR A 306 -5.83 0.72 -43.16
C TYR A 306 -6.47 -0.02 -44.34
N THR A 307 -7.36 -0.97 -44.05
CA THR A 307 -8.09 -1.71 -45.07
C THR A 307 -9.15 -0.88 -45.77
N GLY A 308 -9.70 -1.40 -46.87
CA GLY A 308 -10.69 -0.71 -47.67
C GLY A 308 -11.99 -0.40 -46.92
N SER A 309 -12.34 -1.14 -45.87
CA SER A 309 -13.51 -0.86 -45.02
C SER A 309 -13.32 0.39 -44.15
N MET A 310 -12.07 0.66 -43.74
CA MET A 310 -11.66 1.86 -43.02
C MET A 310 -11.64 3.13 -43.90
N THR A 311 -12.00 3.09 -45.19
CA THR A 311 -11.90 4.25 -46.10
C THR A 311 -12.62 5.49 -45.58
N ASP A 312 -13.79 5.33 -44.96
CA ASP A 312 -14.56 6.45 -44.43
C ASP A 312 -14.07 6.89 -43.03
N ASP A 313 -13.35 6.03 -42.30
CA ASP A 313 -12.85 6.27 -40.94
C ASP A 313 -11.43 6.85 -40.92
N ILE A 314 -10.61 6.44 -41.90
CA ILE A 314 -9.16 6.69 -41.91
C ILE A 314 -8.85 8.18 -41.95
N ASP A 315 -9.66 8.99 -42.65
CA ASP A 315 -9.46 10.43 -42.73
C ASP A 315 -9.76 11.13 -41.40
N ASP A 316 -10.76 10.67 -40.64
CA ASP A 316 -11.07 11.18 -39.30
C ASP A 316 -10.00 10.76 -38.28
N VAL A 317 -9.57 9.50 -38.33
CA VAL A 317 -8.45 9.00 -37.52
C VAL A 317 -7.20 9.82 -37.81
N LYS A 318 -6.85 10.04 -39.08
CA LYS A 318 -5.68 10.84 -39.49
C LYS A 318 -5.76 12.26 -38.96
N THR A 319 -6.90 12.91 -39.11
CA THR A 319 -7.10 14.30 -38.67
C THR A 319 -6.90 14.42 -37.16
N LYS A 320 -7.49 13.52 -36.39
CA LYS A 320 -7.44 13.57 -34.92
C LYS A 320 -6.14 13.08 -34.31
N VAL A 321 -5.55 12.03 -34.87
CA VAL A 321 -4.19 11.63 -34.52
C VAL A 321 -3.21 12.77 -34.84
N THR A 322 -3.37 13.46 -35.96
CA THR A 322 -2.53 14.62 -36.30
C THR A 322 -2.71 15.76 -35.29
N GLU A 323 -3.95 16.07 -34.90
CA GLU A 323 -4.25 17.09 -33.90
C GLU A 323 -3.62 16.76 -32.54
N LEU A 324 -3.80 15.52 -32.07
CA LEU A 324 -3.16 15.01 -30.85
C LEU A 324 -1.64 15.14 -30.92
N LEU A 325 -1.02 14.65 -31.99
CA LEU A 325 0.43 14.71 -32.16
C LEU A 325 0.92 16.16 -32.20
N THR A 326 0.22 17.05 -32.89
CA THR A 326 0.58 18.47 -32.99
C THR A 326 0.49 19.18 -31.64
N ASN A 327 -0.50 18.85 -30.82
CA ASN A 327 -0.65 19.39 -29.46
C ASN A 327 0.36 18.79 -28.47
N THR A 328 0.88 17.59 -28.78
CA THR A 328 1.84 16.86 -27.94
C THR A 328 3.28 17.31 -28.22
N VAL A 329 3.65 17.50 -29.49
CA VAL A 329 5.00 17.89 -29.93
C VAL A 329 5.36 19.28 -29.39
N GLY A 330 6.52 19.39 -28.72
CA GLY A 330 7.00 20.62 -28.09
C GLY A 330 6.31 21.00 -26.78
N SER A 331 5.35 20.20 -26.32
CA SER A 331 4.70 20.39 -25.01
C SER A 331 5.55 19.82 -23.87
N SER A 332 5.18 20.11 -22.61
CA SER A 332 5.75 19.43 -21.46
C SER A 332 5.33 17.95 -21.33
N ASN A 333 4.59 17.40 -22.29
CA ASN A 333 4.13 16.03 -22.28
C ASN A 333 4.60 15.27 -23.54
N GLU A 334 5.56 15.83 -24.30
CA GLU A 334 6.11 15.20 -25.49
C GLU A 334 6.77 13.84 -25.14
N PRO A 335 6.38 12.73 -25.79
CA PRO A 335 6.99 11.42 -25.59
C PRO A 335 8.39 11.37 -26.22
N ALA A 336 9.20 10.37 -25.85
CA ALA A 336 10.58 10.28 -26.30
C ALA A 336 10.71 9.62 -27.68
N ASP A 337 9.69 8.91 -28.13
CA ASP A 337 9.52 8.45 -29.52
C ASP A 337 8.05 8.12 -29.81
N TYR A 338 7.77 7.88 -31.08
CA TYR A 338 6.45 7.58 -31.62
C TYR A 338 6.52 6.28 -32.41
N VAL A 339 5.49 5.43 -32.28
CA VAL A 339 5.37 4.19 -33.04
C VAL A 339 4.06 4.16 -33.78
N LEU A 340 4.11 3.86 -35.08
CA LEU A 340 2.95 3.66 -35.93
C LEU A 340 3.03 2.27 -36.56
N SER A 341 2.12 1.40 -36.18
CA SER A 341 1.89 0.11 -36.81
C SER A 341 0.65 0.20 -37.71
N LEU A 342 0.80 -0.18 -38.97
CA LEU A 342 -0.28 -0.27 -39.94
C LEU A 342 -0.53 -1.75 -40.22
N PHE A 343 -1.78 -2.22 -40.13
CA PHE A 343 -2.11 -3.62 -40.36
C PHE A 343 -3.26 -3.82 -41.35
N HIS A 344 -3.21 -4.96 -42.05
CA HIS A 344 -4.07 -5.33 -43.18
C HIS A 344 -4.01 -6.86 -43.47
N ASP A 345 -4.99 -7.41 -44.17
CA ASP A 345 -4.93 -8.75 -44.79
C ASP A 345 -4.43 -8.70 -46.25
N PRO A 346 -3.34 -9.41 -46.63
CA PRO A 346 -2.59 -10.39 -45.83
C PRO A 346 -1.55 -9.79 -44.88
N GLU A 347 -1.24 -10.51 -43.78
CA GLU A 347 -0.24 -10.13 -42.75
C GLU A 347 1.08 -9.57 -43.33
N SER A 348 1.51 -10.06 -44.51
CA SER A 348 2.70 -9.57 -45.22
C SER A 348 2.68 -8.08 -45.58
N TRP A 349 1.53 -7.42 -45.47
CA TRP A 349 1.35 -5.99 -45.72
C TRP A 349 1.42 -5.16 -44.44
N ASN A 350 1.51 -5.79 -43.27
CA ASN A 350 1.68 -5.09 -42.01
C ASN A 350 3.04 -4.38 -41.98
N LEU A 351 3.05 -3.12 -41.53
CA LEU A 351 4.23 -2.26 -41.49
C LEU A 351 4.28 -1.52 -40.16
N ALA A 352 5.40 -1.65 -39.44
CA ALA A 352 5.63 -0.91 -38.20
C ALA A 352 6.78 0.09 -38.38
N TYR A 353 6.56 1.31 -37.92
CA TYR A 353 7.50 2.42 -38.01
C TYR A 353 7.76 3.02 -36.64
N LYS A 354 8.99 3.49 -36.44
CA LYS A 354 9.42 4.20 -35.23
C LYS A 354 10.03 5.53 -35.61
N TYR A 355 9.59 6.60 -34.96
CA TYR A 355 10.01 7.98 -35.21
C TYR A 355 10.48 8.61 -33.92
N VAL A 356 11.60 9.34 -33.96
CA VAL A 356 12.02 10.19 -32.83
C VAL A 356 11.39 11.58 -32.94
N ASP A 357 11.23 12.08 -34.16
CA ASP A 357 10.58 13.36 -34.44
C ASP A 357 9.07 13.15 -34.65
N GLY A 358 8.25 13.78 -33.81
CA GLY A 358 6.78 13.71 -33.92
C GLY A 358 6.24 14.30 -35.22
N TYR A 359 6.94 15.23 -35.87
CA TYR A 359 6.55 15.72 -37.20
C TYR A 359 6.72 14.67 -38.29
N GLU A 360 7.68 13.74 -38.16
CA GLU A 360 7.82 12.62 -39.10
C GLU A 360 6.65 11.62 -38.96
N MET A 361 6.24 11.34 -37.71
CA MET A 361 5.04 10.55 -37.41
C MET A 361 3.79 11.23 -38.03
N ILE A 362 3.61 12.55 -37.82
CA ILE A 362 2.50 13.32 -38.39
C ILE A 362 2.48 13.19 -39.93
N ASN A 363 3.61 13.41 -40.59
CA ASN A 363 3.71 13.31 -42.03
C ASN A 363 3.35 11.89 -42.52
N LYS A 364 3.81 10.86 -41.80
CA LYS A 364 3.47 9.47 -42.14
C LYS A 364 1.98 9.20 -41.98
N VAL A 365 1.37 9.62 -40.86
CA VAL A 365 -0.07 9.48 -40.62
C VAL A 365 -0.87 10.12 -41.74
N GLN A 366 -0.52 11.34 -42.15
CA GLN A 366 -1.21 12.05 -43.23
C GLN A 366 -1.15 11.32 -44.59
N THR A 367 -0.14 10.45 -44.79
CA THR A 367 0.02 9.65 -46.02
C THR A 367 -0.72 8.32 -46.01
N ILE A 368 -1.34 7.93 -44.89
CA ILE A 368 -2.10 6.67 -44.83
C ILE A 368 -3.30 6.81 -45.77
N GLU A 369 -3.42 5.87 -46.70
CA GLU A 369 -4.57 5.72 -47.58
C GLU A 369 -5.13 4.32 -47.35
N SER A 370 -6.46 4.20 -47.27
CA SER A 370 -7.09 2.89 -47.19
C SER A 370 -6.82 2.11 -48.46
N ILE A 371 -6.39 0.85 -48.32
CA ILE A 371 -6.15 -0.02 -49.47
C ILE A 371 -7.28 -1.03 -49.56
N SER A 372 -7.95 -1.10 -50.72
CA SER A 372 -8.87 -2.21 -50.96
C SER A 372 -8.07 -3.49 -51.19
N GLY A 373 -8.22 -4.45 -50.28
CA GLY A 373 -7.61 -5.78 -50.39
C GLY A 373 -8.11 -6.58 -51.60
N ILE A 374 -7.38 -7.65 -51.92
CA ILE A 374 -7.77 -8.65 -52.93
C ILE A 374 -8.89 -9.56 -52.38
N ASN A 375 -8.94 -9.72 -51.05
CA ASN A 375 -9.87 -10.60 -50.35
C ASN A 375 -10.93 -9.77 -49.61
N PRO A 376 -12.23 -10.01 -49.84
CA PRO A 376 -13.31 -9.24 -49.21
C PRO A 376 -13.81 -9.88 -47.90
N ASP A 377 -13.01 -10.74 -47.25
CA ASP A 377 -13.30 -11.25 -45.91
C ASP A 377 -12.98 -10.20 -44.85
N CYS A 378 -13.71 -10.25 -43.74
CA CYS A 378 -13.86 -9.18 -42.76
C CYS A 378 -13.31 -9.50 -41.35
N PRO A 379 -12.37 -10.45 -41.21
CA PRO A 379 -11.37 -10.35 -40.14
C PRO A 379 -9.98 -9.94 -40.64
N GLU A 380 -9.25 -9.13 -39.87
CA GLU A 380 -7.94 -8.56 -40.19
C GLU A 380 -6.82 -9.05 -39.25
N PHE A 381 -5.55 -8.92 -39.63
CA PHE A 381 -4.40 -9.37 -38.82
C PHE A 381 -4.03 -8.39 -37.69
N ALA A 382 -4.98 -8.14 -36.79
CA ALA A 382 -4.87 -7.19 -35.70
C ALA A 382 -3.81 -7.62 -34.66
N ALA A 383 -3.69 -8.91 -34.34
CA ALA A 383 -2.71 -9.38 -33.36
C ALA A 383 -1.28 -9.15 -33.86
N ALA A 384 -1.01 -9.46 -35.13
CA ALA A 384 0.27 -9.16 -35.78
C ALA A 384 0.58 -7.66 -35.80
N GLY A 385 -0.42 -6.82 -36.08
CA GLY A 385 -0.30 -5.35 -36.01
C GLY A 385 0.10 -4.86 -34.61
N MET A 386 -0.54 -5.39 -33.57
CA MET A 386 -0.19 -5.08 -32.17
C MET A 386 1.22 -5.54 -31.81
N LEU A 387 1.60 -6.76 -32.18
CA LEU A 387 2.94 -7.31 -31.91
C LEU A 387 4.04 -6.48 -32.57
N GLY A 388 3.83 -6.05 -33.83
CA GLY A 388 4.76 -5.17 -34.53
C GLY A 388 4.93 -3.80 -33.86
N ALA A 389 3.86 -3.25 -33.26
CA ALA A 389 3.95 -2.04 -32.45
C ALA A 389 4.75 -2.28 -31.16
N ILE A 390 4.35 -3.31 -30.38
CA ILE A 390 4.94 -3.68 -29.09
C ILE A 390 6.45 -3.91 -29.23
N GLU A 391 6.90 -4.52 -30.32
CA GLU A 391 8.33 -4.77 -30.57
C GLU A 391 9.16 -3.47 -30.55
N LEU A 392 8.64 -2.40 -31.17
CA LEU A 392 9.33 -1.11 -31.32
C LEU A 392 9.15 -0.15 -30.13
N MET A 393 8.10 -0.36 -29.33
CA MET A 393 7.76 0.45 -28.16
C MET A 393 8.80 0.32 -27.04
N ARG A 394 8.94 1.41 -26.28
CA ARG A 394 9.58 1.38 -24.96
C ARG A 394 8.64 0.76 -23.93
N ASP A 395 9.23 0.23 -22.87
CA ASP A 395 8.49 -0.32 -21.74
C ASP A 395 7.61 0.76 -21.07
N ASP A 396 6.61 0.32 -20.31
CA ASP A 396 5.66 1.15 -19.56
C ASP A 396 4.82 2.11 -20.44
N SER A 397 4.70 1.86 -21.75
CA SER A 397 4.04 2.75 -22.74
C SER A 397 2.64 2.27 -23.14
N PRO A 398 1.65 3.16 -23.39
CA PRO A 398 0.32 2.77 -23.88
C PRO A 398 0.32 2.50 -25.40
N LEU A 399 -0.46 1.51 -25.83
CA LEU A 399 -0.76 1.22 -27.23
C LEU A 399 -2.24 1.49 -27.53
N TYR A 400 -2.51 2.32 -28.54
CA TYR A 400 -3.86 2.61 -29.03
C TYR A 400 -4.12 1.87 -30.34
N VAL A 401 -5.17 1.05 -30.39
CA VAL A 401 -5.51 0.22 -31.55
C VAL A 401 -6.79 0.74 -32.21
N PHE A 402 -6.81 0.85 -33.54
CA PHE A 402 -7.94 1.34 -34.33
C PHE A 402 -8.31 0.32 -35.40
N THR A 403 -9.56 -0.15 -35.41
CA THR A 403 -10.06 -1.08 -36.45
C THR A 403 -11.58 -1.12 -36.52
N ASP A 404 -12.13 -1.46 -37.68
CA ASP A 404 -13.56 -1.71 -37.89
C ASP A 404 -13.92 -3.20 -38.05
N ALA A 405 -12.94 -4.09 -37.84
CA ALA A 405 -13.01 -5.52 -38.14
C ALA A 405 -12.67 -6.44 -36.95
N ASP A 406 -13.05 -7.71 -37.07
CA ASP A 406 -12.68 -8.77 -36.13
C ASP A 406 -11.20 -9.16 -36.32
N ALA A 407 -10.52 -9.70 -35.29
CA ALA A 407 -9.17 -10.24 -35.47
C ALA A 407 -9.20 -11.61 -36.18
N LYS A 408 -8.44 -11.77 -37.27
CA LYS A 408 -8.26 -13.02 -38.03
C LYS A 408 -7.28 -13.97 -37.37
N ASP A 409 -6.35 -13.41 -36.62
CA ASP A 409 -5.26 -14.05 -35.90
C ASP A 409 -5.53 -14.03 -34.38
N ASP A 410 -6.79 -14.27 -34.00
CA ASP A 410 -7.24 -14.31 -32.60
C ASP A 410 -6.57 -15.45 -31.80
N ASP A 411 -6.06 -16.47 -32.47
CA ASP A 411 -5.24 -17.53 -31.89
C ASP A 411 -3.92 -17.03 -31.29
N ARG A 412 -3.44 -15.85 -31.72
CA ARG A 412 -2.24 -15.19 -31.19
C ARG A 412 -2.51 -14.27 -30.00
N MET A 413 -3.73 -14.24 -29.46
CA MET A 413 -4.11 -13.39 -28.32
C MET A 413 -3.14 -13.51 -27.13
N GLN A 414 -2.74 -14.73 -26.78
CA GLN A 414 -1.82 -14.95 -25.65
C GLN A 414 -0.42 -14.38 -25.94
N GLU A 415 0.03 -14.44 -27.19
CA GLU A 415 1.31 -13.90 -27.63
C GLU A 415 1.34 -12.36 -27.45
N VAL A 416 0.23 -11.67 -27.78
CA VAL A 416 0.05 -10.24 -27.53
C VAL A 416 0.07 -9.94 -26.03
N ILE A 417 -0.68 -10.70 -25.22
CA ILE A 417 -0.74 -10.50 -23.76
C ILE A 417 0.63 -10.68 -23.13
N ASP A 418 1.38 -11.71 -23.52
CA ASP A 418 2.71 -11.99 -22.95
C ASP A 418 3.72 -10.92 -23.36
N ALA A 419 3.71 -10.48 -24.62
CA ALA A 419 4.58 -9.41 -25.10
C ALA A 419 4.26 -8.06 -24.42
N ALA A 420 2.97 -7.73 -24.26
CA ALA A 420 2.52 -6.53 -23.58
C ALA A 420 2.89 -6.55 -22.09
N LYS A 421 2.68 -7.67 -21.39
CA LYS A 421 3.06 -7.83 -19.97
C LYS A 421 4.57 -7.74 -19.77
N ALA A 422 5.38 -8.31 -20.67
CA ALA A 422 6.83 -8.24 -20.60
C ALA A 422 7.35 -6.80 -20.63
N LYS A 423 6.71 -5.92 -21.39
CA LYS A 423 7.02 -4.49 -21.48
C LYS A 423 6.10 -3.60 -20.62
N ASN A 424 5.21 -4.16 -19.82
CA ASN A 424 4.18 -3.44 -19.06
C ASN A 424 3.36 -2.43 -19.91
N ILE A 425 2.96 -2.84 -21.11
CA ILE A 425 2.16 -2.04 -22.06
C ILE A 425 0.67 -2.25 -21.77
N SER A 426 -0.08 -1.14 -21.63
CA SER A 426 -1.54 -1.17 -21.61
C SER A 426 -2.10 -0.99 -23.02
N ILE A 427 -3.10 -1.79 -23.40
CA ILE A 427 -3.66 -1.78 -24.75
C ILE A 427 -5.10 -1.27 -24.73
N THR A 428 -5.33 -0.13 -25.36
CA THR A 428 -6.66 0.48 -25.50
C THR A 428 -7.13 0.39 -26.95
N SER A 429 -8.28 -0.23 -27.18
CA SER A 429 -8.83 -0.45 -28.52
C SER A 429 -10.02 0.44 -28.81
N LEU A 430 -10.05 1.07 -29.98
CA LEU A 430 -11.14 1.87 -30.53
C LEU A 430 -11.69 1.17 -31.77
N LEU A 431 -12.93 0.72 -31.68
CA LEU A 431 -13.59 -0.10 -32.68
C LEU A 431 -14.72 0.69 -33.37
N THR A 432 -14.79 0.74 -34.70
CA THR A 432 -15.92 1.38 -35.42
C THR A 432 -16.91 0.42 -36.07
N GLY A 433 -16.57 -0.88 -36.05
CA GLY A 433 -17.48 -2.01 -36.15
C GLY A 433 -18.52 -1.98 -37.28
N GLN A 434 -18.13 -1.96 -38.56
CA GLN A 434 -19.05 -2.32 -39.67
C GLN A 434 -18.36 -2.95 -40.88
N CYS A 435 -17.70 -4.08 -40.69
CA CYS A 435 -17.31 -4.90 -41.81
C CYS A 435 -18.55 -5.63 -42.40
N ALA A 436 -19.14 -5.06 -43.47
CA ALA A 436 -20.40 -5.48 -44.05
C ALA A 436 -20.34 -6.91 -44.63
N ARG A 437 -20.76 -7.92 -43.85
CA ARG A 437 -21.10 -9.24 -44.41
C ARG A 437 -22.18 -9.07 -45.47
N ARG A 438 -21.81 -9.10 -46.76
CA ARG A 438 -22.79 -9.29 -47.85
C ARG A 438 -23.68 -10.47 -47.46
N LYS A 439 -24.99 -10.20 -47.36
CA LYS A 439 -26.05 -11.19 -47.19
C LYS A 439 -25.78 -12.43 -48.04
N ARG A 440 -25.24 -13.49 -47.45
CA ARG A 440 -25.46 -14.84 -47.96
C ARG A 440 -26.83 -15.26 -47.46
N SER A 441 -27.83 -15.08 -48.31
CA SER A 441 -29.13 -15.71 -48.15
C SER A 441 -28.95 -17.24 -48.11
N ALA A 442 -29.13 -17.84 -46.94
CA ALA A 442 -29.79 -19.14 -46.74
C ALA A 442 -29.63 -19.60 -45.27
N LEU A 443 -30.75 -19.63 -44.55
CA LEU A 443 -31.02 -20.48 -43.38
C LEU A 443 -29.89 -20.60 -42.33
N GLY A 444 -29.82 -19.60 -41.46
CA GLY A 444 -29.05 -19.68 -40.22
C GLY A 444 -28.90 -18.29 -39.60
N ARG A 445 -29.72 -17.97 -38.59
CA ARG A 445 -29.44 -16.86 -37.67
C ARG A 445 -28.14 -17.20 -36.95
N HIS A 446 -27.01 -16.69 -37.43
CA HIS A 446 -25.88 -16.46 -36.55
C HIS A 446 -26.05 -15.03 -36.02
N GLU A 447 -26.42 -14.95 -34.74
CA GLU A 447 -26.17 -13.77 -33.90
C GLU A 447 -24.72 -13.31 -34.07
N ARG A 448 -24.47 -12.02 -33.83
CA ARG A 448 -23.11 -11.48 -33.64
C ARG A 448 -22.31 -12.51 -32.87
N SER A 449 -21.22 -13.01 -33.46
CA SER A 449 -20.32 -13.84 -32.68
C SER A 449 -19.83 -12.95 -31.54
N THR A 450 -20.15 -13.32 -30.31
CA THR A 450 -19.60 -12.77 -29.08
C THR A 450 -18.06 -12.81 -29.03
N SER A 451 -17.38 -13.30 -30.07
CA SER A 451 -15.94 -13.58 -30.13
C SER A 451 -15.06 -12.36 -30.40
N SER A 452 -15.47 -11.38 -31.21
CA SER A 452 -14.55 -10.28 -31.56
C SER A 452 -14.42 -9.21 -30.48
N LEU A 453 -15.54 -8.79 -29.88
CA LEU A 453 -15.52 -8.02 -28.65
C LEU A 453 -14.73 -8.77 -27.56
N SER A 454 -14.89 -10.10 -27.48
CA SER A 454 -14.16 -10.90 -26.49
C SER A 454 -12.64 -10.91 -26.71
N PHE A 455 -12.13 -10.78 -27.93
CA PHE A 455 -10.68 -10.75 -28.19
C PHE A 455 -10.06 -9.46 -27.64
N PHE A 456 -10.55 -8.30 -28.09
CA PHE A 456 -10.04 -7.00 -27.63
C PHE A 456 -10.30 -6.80 -26.13
N GLN A 457 -11.46 -7.25 -25.63
CA GLN A 457 -11.81 -7.11 -24.22
C GLN A 457 -10.93 -7.97 -23.31
N GLN A 458 -10.58 -9.21 -23.70
CA GLN A 458 -9.64 -10.04 -22.93
C GLN A 458 -8.23 -9.45 -22.91
N ILE A 459 -7.76 -8.88 -24.01
CA ILE A 459 -6.46 -8.20 -24.06
C ILE A 459 -6.47 -6.97 -23.14
N ALA A 460 -7.51 -6.13 -23.24
CA ALA A 460 -7.68 -4.96 -22.38
C ALA A 460 -7.70 -5.34 -20.90
N GLU A 461 -8.51 -6.34 -20.51
CA GLU A 461 -8.57 -6.86 -19.13
C GLU A 461 -7.22 -7.41 -18.64
N ALA A 462 -6.47 -8.09 -19.50
CA ALA A 462 -5.19 -8.69 -19.13
C ALA A 462 -4.01 -7.69 -19.06
N THR A 463 -4.12 -6.55 -19.74
CA THR A 463 -3.07 -5.51 -19.85
C THR A 463 -3.41 -4.23 -19.08
N GLY A 464 -4.59 -4.14 -18.48
CA GLY A 464 -5.07 -2.95 -17.78
C GLY A 464 -5.51 -1.81 -18.71
N GLY A 465 -5.85 -2.14 -19.96
CA GLY A 465 -6.41 -1.21 -20.94
C GLY A 465 -7.93 -1.24 -21.01
N SER A 466 -8.51 -0.62 -22.05
CA SER A 466 -9.97 -0.51 -22.25
C SER A 466 -10.38 -0.74 -23.71
N VAL A 467 -11.66 -1.06 -23.96
CA VAL A 467 -12.23 -1.16 -25.31
C VAL A 467 -13.36 -0.16 -25.45
N TYR A 468 -13.34 0.63 -26.52
CA TYR A 468 -14.39 1.58 -26.89
C TYR A 468 -14.92 1.24 -28.27
N GLU A 469 -16.22 1.01 -28.40
CA GLU A 469 -16.87 0.71 -29.68
C GLU A 469 -17.80 1.87 -30.07
N THR A 470 -17.48 2.58 -31.16
CA THR A 470 -18.12 3.83 -31.60
C THR A 470 -18.56 3.79 -33.07
N ASP A 471 -19.32 4.79 -33.53
CA ASP A 471 -19.69 4.90 -34.95
C ASP A 471 -18.62 5.71 -35.68
N LYS A 472 -18.54 5.53 -37.01
CA LYS A 472 -17.59 6.25 -37.88
C LYS A 472 -17.62 7.78 -37.64
N GLU A 473 -18.81 8.35 -37.49
CA GLU A 473 -19.02 9.80 -37.28
C GLU A 473 -18.53 10.31 -35.91
N ASN A 474 -18.34 9.43 -34.93
CA ASN A 474 -18.00 9.78 -33.54
C ASN A 474 -16.59 9.35 -33.12
N ILE A 475 -15.84 8.66 -33.97
CA ILE A 475 -14.47 8.21 -33.66
C ILE A 475 -13.57 9.36 -33.23
N GLY A 476 -13.70 10.52 -33.89
CA GLY A 476 -12.88 11.68 -33.59
C GLY A 476 -13.15 12.30 -32.21
N ASN A 477 -14.40 12.26 -31.75
CA ASN A 477 -14.74 12.74 -30.42
C ASN A 477 -14.25 11.76 -29.34
N VAL A 478 -14.40 10.44 -29.57
CA VAL A 478 -13.89 9.41 -28.65
C VAL A 478 -12.37 9.50 -28.56
N LEU A 479 -11.68 9.77 -29.66
CA LEU A 479 -10.23 10.03 -29.70
C LEU A 479 -9.81 11.20 -28.81
N ASP A 480 -10.51 12.34 -28.89
CA ASP A 480 -10.22 13.51 -28.06
C ASP A 480 -10.41 13.19 -26.56
N THR A 481 -11.45 12.43 -26.21
CA THR A 481 -11.76 12.08 -24.81
C THR A 481 -10.94 10.91 -24.23
N VAL A 482 -10.56 9.92 -25.05
CA VAL A 482 -9.84 8.70 -24.62
C VAL A 482 -8.33 8.83 -24.76
N ILE A 483 -7.86 9.67 -25.68
CA ILE A 483 -6.43 9.85 -25.92
C ILE A 483 -6.05 11.30 -25.59
N GLY A 484 -6.73 12.29 -26.14
CA GLY A 484 -6.39 13.71 -25.91
C GLY A 484 -6.45 14.14 -24.45
N GLU A 485 -7.44 13.66 -23.71
CA GLU A 485 -7.58 13.97 -22.28
C GLU A 485 -6.74 13.04 -21.41
N THR A 486 -6.66 11.75 -21.75
CA THR A 486 -6.09 10.69 -20.89
C THR A 486 -4.58 10.50 -21.08
N PHE A 487 -4.05 10.84 -22.25
CA PHE A 487 -2.61 10.95 -22.52
C PHE A 487 -2.16 12.37 -22.17
N PRO A 488 -1.97 12.72 -20.87
CA PRO A 488 -0.78 12.33 -20.11
C PRO A 488 -1.01 12.22 -18.58
N SER A 489 -2.16 11.72 -18.10
CA SER A 489 -2.60 11.82 -16.69
C SER A 489 -2.77 10.48 -15.94
N SER A 490 -2.83 10.51 -14.61
CA SER A 490 -3.04 9.35 -13.74
C SER A 490 -4.53 9.02 -13.62
N GLU A 491 -4.99 8.02 -14.38
CA GLU A 491 -6.37 7.53 -14.29
C GLU A 491 -6.57 6.67 -13.04
N ILE A 492 -7.58 7.00 -12.23
CA ILE A 492 -8.08 6.25 -11.08
C ILE A 492 -9.54 5.88 -11.31
N ILE A 493 -9.93 4.67 -10.87
CA ILE A 493 -11.33 4.24 -10.86
C ILE A 493 -11.98 4.80 -9.59
N ILE A 494 -13.01 5.63 -9.75
CA ILE A 494 -13.76 6.24 -8.63
C ILE A 494 -14.89 5.32 -8.20
N ASP A 495 -15.69 4.86 -9.16
CA ASP A 495 -16.79 3.94 -8.90
C ASP A 495 -17.20 3.16 -10.16
N SER A 496 -17.82 2.01 -9.97
CA SER A 496 -18.49 1.30 -11.06
C SER A 496 -19.66 0.51 -10.51
N PHE A 497 -20.82 0.62 -11.15
CA PHE A 497 -22.05 -0.03 -10.71
C PHE A 497 -23.03 -0.27 -11.85
N ASP A 498 -23.83 -1.32 -11.71
CA ASP A 498 -25.04 -1.50 -12.50
C ASP A 498 -26.17 -0.66 -11.89
N TRP A 499 -26.86 0.09 -12.72
CA TRP A 499 -27.93 0.99 -12.33
C TRP A 499 -29.22 0.47 -12.96
N SER A 500 -30.10 -0.11 -12.16
CA SER A 500 -31.31 -0.76 -12.65
C SER A 500 -32.40 0.25 -13.01
N SER A 501 -33.23 -0.09 -13.99
CA SER A 501 -34.45 0.63 -14.37
C SER A 501 -35.49 0.75 -13.25
N ALA A 502 -35.34 -0.01 -12.17
CA ALA A 502 -36.19 0.05 -10.98
C ALA A 502 -35.70 1.06 -9.92
N GLU A 503 -34.49 1.61 -10.07
CA GLU A 503 -33.88 2.55 -9.12
C GLU A 503 -34.22 4.01 -9.46
N THR A 504 -33.78 4.94 -8.62
CA THR A 504 -34.01 6.38 -8.86
C THR A 504 -33.26 6.84 -10.10
N ASP A 505 -33.87 7.79 -10.82
CA ASP A 505 -33.28 8.41 -12.02
C ASP A 505 -32.07 9.30 -11.74
N ASP A 506 -31.75 9.56 -10.47
CA ASP A 506 -30.59 10.36 -10.06
C ASP A 506 -29.61 9.53 -9.23
N GLN A 507 -28.32 9.66 -9.52
CA GLN A 507 -27.19 9.15 -8.73
C GLN A 507 -26.20 10.26 -8.41
N ASN A 508 -25.73 10.31 -7.17
CA ASN A 508 -24.74 11.29 -6.75
C ASN A 508 -23.32 10.76 -6.99
N ILE A 509 -22.46 11.63 -7.49
CA ILE A 509 -21.04 11.37 -7.73
C ILE A 509 -20.26 12.38 -6.90
N THR A 510 -19.47 11.88 -5.94
CA THR A 510 -18.61 12.72 -5.12
C THR A 510 -17.31 13.00 -5.87
N ILE A 511 -17.00 14.27 -6.08
CA ILE A 511 -15.77 14.71 -6.74
C ILE A 511 -14.82 15.27 -5.71
N ASP A 512 -13.67 14.64 -5.61
CA ASP A 512 -12.54 15.05 -4.78
C ASP A 512 -11.82 16.26 -5.40
N SER A 513 -11.22 17.11 -4.55
CA SER A 513 -10.54 18.33 -5.01
C SER A 513 -9.28 18.04 -5.84
N THR A 514 -8.70 16.84 -5.70
CA THR A 514 -7.57 16.37 -6.49
C THR A 514 -7.94 15.93 -7.91
N ILE A 515 -9.24 15.79 -8.22
CA ILE A 515 -9.71 15.36 -9.54
C ILE A 515 -9.64 16.51 -10.54
N THR A 516 -8.83 16.36 -11.58
CA THR A 516 -8.67 17.37 -12.64
C THR A 516 -9.59 17.12 -13.84
N VAL A 517 -9.85 15.85 -14.15
CA VAL A 517 -10.75 15.40 -15.21
C VAL A 517 -11.59 14.23 -14.69
N LEU A 518 -12.91 14.30 -14.84
CA LEU A 518 -13.83 13.20 -14.54
C LEU A 518 -14.36 12.62 -15.85
N LYS A 519 -14.40 11.30 -15.95
CA LYS A 519 -14.96 10.57 -17.08
C LYS A 519 -15.98 9.54 -16.61
N ILE A 520 -17.15 9.56 -17.21
CA ILE A 520 -18.28 8.69 -16.91
C ILE A 520 -18.67 7.96 -18.19
N SER A 521 -18.59 6.64 -18.15
CA SER A 521 -19.09 5.73 -19.19
C SER A 521 -20.42 5.15 -18.76
N VAL A 522 -21.44 5.24 -19.60
CA VAL A 522 -22.79 4.71 -19.36
C VAL A 522 -23.13 3.74 -20.47
N THR A 523 -22.93 2.44 -20.25
CA THR A 523 -23.29 1.37 -21.17
C THR A 523 -24.78 1.02 -21.02
N GLY A 524 -25.48 0.76 -22.12
CA GLY A 524 -26.93 0.52 -22.16
C GLY A 524 -27.77 1.76 -22.47
N SER A 525 -27.12 2.88 -22.79
CA SER A 525 -27.79 4.07 -23.32
C SER A 525 -28.15 3.86 -24.80
N SER A 526 -29.05 4.69 -25.30
CA SER A 526 -29.51 4.70 -26.70
C SER A 526 -29.27 6.02 -27.42
N ALA A 527 -28.92 7.07 -26.68
CA ALA A 527 -28.55 8.38 -27.19
C ALA A 527 -27.67 9.16 -26.20
N GLU A 528 -26.99 10.20 -26.68
CA GLU A 528 -26.21 11.13 -25.85
C GLU A 528 -27.05 11.78 -24.77
N THR A 529 -28.29 12.15 -25.11
CA THR A 529 -29.22 12.85 -24.22
C THR A 529 -29.80 11.97 -23.13
N ASP A 530 -29.50 10.66 -23.13
CA ASP A 530 -30.03 9.76 -22.12
C ASP A 530 -29.41 10.06 -20.75
N ALA A 531 -28.13 10.45 -20.71
CA ALA A 531 -27.41 10.76 -19.48
C ALA A 531 -27.04 12.25 -19.38
N ASP A 532 -27.40 12.88 -18.26
CA ASP A 532 -27.09 14.29 -17.96
C ASP A 532 -26.33 14.44 -16.65
N ILE A 533 -25.44 15.42 -16.58
CA ILE A 533 -24.73 15.78 -15.36
C ILE A 533 -25.17 17.15 -14.88
N TYR A 534 -25.49 17.23 -13.59
CA TYR A 534 -25.75 18.48 -12.89
C TYR A 534 -24.63 18.75 -11.89
N TYR A 535 -24.12 19.98 -11.90
CA TYR A 535 -23.19 20.46 -10.88
C TYR A 535 -23.90 20.61 -9.52
N ALA A 536 -23.14 20.73 -8.43
CA ALA A 536 -23.68 20.86 -7.08
C ALA A 536 -24.65 22.05 -6.89
N ASN A 537 -24.51 23.10 -7.69
CA ASN A 537 -25.40 24.27 -7.70
C ASN A 537 -26.74 24.02 -8.46
N GLY A 538 -26.97 22.80 -8.94
CA GLY A 538 -28.16 22.40 -9.71
C GLY A 538 -28.14 22.82 -11.18
N THR A 539 -27.05 23.43 -11.67
CA THR A 539 -26.93 23.79 -13.09
C THR A 539 -26.56 22.57 -13.91
N LEU A 540 -27.21 22.42 -15.07
CA LEU A 540 -26.89 21.37 -16.04
C LEU A 540 -25.50 21.65 -16.65
N ALA A 541 -24.68 20.61 -16.77
CA ALA A 541 -23.39 20.71 -17.43
C ALA A 541 -23.55 21.11 -18.90
N THR A 542 -22.84 22.16 -19.32
CA THR A 542 -22.84 22.60 -20.72
C THR A 542 -21.71 21.93 -21.47
N TYR A 543 -22.07 20.89 -22.22
CA TYR A 543 -21.14 20.12 -23.05
C TYR A 543 -20.64 20.99 -24.22
N THR A 544 -19.47 21.59 -24.03
CA THR A 544 -18.79 22.48 -24.96
C THR A 544 -17.36 21.99 -25.12
N SER A 545 -16.93 21.86 -26.38
CA SER A 545 -15.59 21.38 -26.74
C SER A 545 -14.51 22.12 -25.94
N GLY A 546 -13.65 21.35 -25.28
CA GLY A 546 -12.54 21.85 -24.44
C GLY A 546 -12.86 22.11 -22.97
N LYS A 547 -14.10 21.93 -22.49
CA LYS A 547 -14.43 21.99 -21.04
C LYS A 547 -15.20 20.77 -20.55
N SER A 548 -16.25 20.39 -21.28
CA SER A 548 -16.96 19.14 -21.02
C SER A 548 -17.48 18.59 -22.32
N THR A 549 -17.35 17.29 -22.52
CA THR A 549 -17.76 16.58 -23.73
C THR A 549 -18.76 15.50 -23.36
N ARG A 550 -19.68 15.22 -24.29
CA ARG A 550 -20.62 14.11 -24.17
C ARG A 550 -20.76 13.49 -25.55
N ILE A 551 -20.57 12.19 -25.62
CA ILE A 551 -20.47 11.44 -26.87
C ILE A 551 -21.28 10.17 -26.70
N TYR A 552 -22.01 9.78 -27.74
CA TYR A 552 -22.67 8.48 -27.81
C TYR A 552 -21.97 7.61 -28.83
N THR A 553 -21.76 6.37 -28.44
CA THR A 553 -21.02 5.39 -29.21
C THR A 553 -21.98 4.35 -29.79
N SER A 554 -21.61 3.76 -30.93
CA SER A 554 -22.41 2.76 -31.66
C SER A 554 -22.75 1.51 -30.85
N SER A 555 -21.96 1.22 -29.82
CA SER A 555 -22.16 0.10 -28.89
C SER A 555 -23.27 0.31 -27.87
N GLY A 556 -23.93 1.48 -27.88
CA GLY A 556 -24.93 1.81 -26.88
C GLY A 556 -24.31 2.33 -25.59
N GLU A 557 -23.22 3.10 -25.71
CA GLU A 557 -22.55 3.70 -24.56
C GLU A 557 -22.44 5.22 -24.70
N THR A 558 -22.80 5.95 -23.64
CA THR A 558 -22.61 7.39 -23.54
C THR A 558 -21.38 7.69 -22.67
N ILE A 559 -20.41 8.40 -23.23
CA ILE A 559 -19.20 8.86 -22.54
C ILE A 559 -19.34 10.34 -22.24
N ILE A 560 -19.20 10.73 -20.98
CA ILE A 560 -19.19 12.11 -20.51
C ILE A 560 -17.82 12.41 -19.91
N SER A 561 -17.18 13.50 -20.34
CA SER A 561 -15.95 14.00 -19.74
C SER A 561 -16.09 15.44 -19.29
N ILE A 562 -15.53 15.77 -18.13
CA ILE A 562 -15.63 17.10 -17.51
C ILE A 562 -14.26 17.48 -16.93
N GLN A 563 -13.73 18.62 -17.37
CA GLN A 563 -12.43 19.14 -16.97
C GLN A 563 -12.57 20.28 -15.94
N HIS A 564 -11.47 20.56 -15.22
CA HIS A 564 -11.34 21.68 -14.27
C HIS A 564 -12.39 21.67 -13.16
N LEU A 565 -12.59 20.50 -12.55
CA LEU A 565 -13.50 20.35 -11.43
C LEU A 565 -12.90 20.96 -10.16
N SER A 566 -13.76 21.60 -9.37
CA SER A 566 -13.46 21.99 -7.99
C SER A 566 -14.35 21.16 -7.08
N GLY A 567 -13.76 20.44 -6.12
CA GLY A 567 -14.41 19.40 -5.32
C GLY A 567 -15.85 19.72 -4.91
N SER A 568 -16.78 18.82 -5.24
CA SER A 568 -18.22 18.98 -5.03
C SER A 568 -19.00 17.68 -5.31
N ILE A 569 -20.27 17.61 -4.91
CA ILE A 569 -21.17 16.51 -5.30
C ILE A 569 -21.85 16.86 -6.62
N MET A 570 -21.59 16.08 -7.65
CA MET A 570 -22.28 16.15 -8.93
C MET A 570 -23.40 15.12 -8.98
N LYS A 571 -24.38 15.32 -9.86
CA LYS A 571 -25.52 14.40 -9.99
C LYS A 571 -25.62 13.91 -11.42
N LEU A 572 -25.48 12.60 -11.60
CA LEU A 572 -25.78 11.90 -12.85
C LEU A 572 -27.27 11.59 -12.88
N ARG A 573 -27.95 12.09 -13.92
CA ARG A 573 -29.36 11.87 -14.18
C ARG A 573 -29.54 10.96 -15.39
N ARG A 574 -30.43 9.99 -15.21
CA ARG A 574 -31.02 9.15 -16.24
C ARG A 574 -32.29 9.80 -16.77
N ASN A 575 -32.30 10.08 -18.07
CA ASN A 575 -33.47 10.63 -18.77
C ASN A 575 -34.33 9.53 -19.43
N VAL A 576 -33.81 8.30 -19.52
CA VAL A 576 -34.51 7.14 -20.10
C VAL A 576 -34.38 5.93 -19.19
N ILE A 577 -35.50 5.29 -18.86
CA ILE A 577 -35.58 4.16 -17.92
C ILE A 577 -35.10 2.86 -18.59
N ASN A 578 -33.78 2.67 -18.65
CA ASN A 578 -33.10 1.44 -19.08
C ASN A 578 -32.16 0.94 -17.97
N ASP A 579 -31.82 -0.35 -17.99
CA ASP A 579 -30.73 -0.88 -17.15
C ASP A 579 -29.40 -0.42 -17.74
N TRP A 580 -28.55 0.22 -16.92
CA TRP A 580 -27.26 0.73 -17.34
C TRP A 580 -26.13 0.10 -16.55
N LYS A 581 -24.95 0.03 -17.15
CA LYS A 581 -23.70 -0.13 -16.43
C LYS A 581 -22.94 1.19 -16.46
N VAL A 582 -22.59 1.70 -15.29
CA VAL A 582 -21.87 2.97 -15.13
C VAL A 582 -20.45 2.69 -14.68
N ASN A 583 -19.48 3.31 -15.33
CA ASN A 583 -18.08 3.30 -14.94
C ASN A 583 -17.57 4.74 -14.80
N ILE A 584 -17.02 5.08 -13.65
CA ILE A 584 -16.56 6.42 -13.30
C ILE A 584 -15.06 6.36 -13.05
N THR A 585 -14.33 7.09 -13.89
CA THR A 585 -12.88 7.22 -13.84
C THR A 585 -12.51 8.68 -13.72
N ALA A 586 -11.33 8.97 -13.18
CA ALA A 586 -10.88 10.32 -13.00
C ALA A 586 -9.37 10.44 -13.13
N GLN A 587 -8.90 11.64 -13.45
CA GLN A 587 -7.52 12.01 -13.32
C GLN A 587 -7.30 12.63 -11.95
N SER A 588 -6.42 12.05 -11.15
CA SER A 588 -6.16 12.53 -9.78
C SER A 588 -4.69 12.36 -9.41
N SER A 589 -4.20 13.18 -8.47
CA SER A 589 -2.90 12.96 -7.81
C SER A 589 -2.91 11.76 -6.86
N ILE A 590 -4.09 11.25 -6.49
CA ILE A 590 -4.25 10.06 -5.64
C ILE A 590 -4.25 8.81 -6.52
N LYS A 591 -3.54 7.77 -6.06
CA LYS A 591 -3.55 6.45 -6.71
C LYS A 591 -3.61 5.33 -5.68
N VAL A 592 -4.32 4.25 -6.01
CA VAL A 592 -4.49 3.09 -5.13
C VAL A 592 -4.01 1.83 -5.83
N ASP A 593 -3.17 1.06 -5.15
CA ASP A 593 -2.79 -0.29 -5.57
C ASP A 593 -3.20 -1.32 -4.54
N GLY A 594 -3.66 -2.49 -5.00
CA GLY A 594 -4.08 -3.58 -4.13
C GLY A 594 -3.26 -4.85 -4.31
N GLU A 595 -3.03 -5.55 -3.21
CA GLU A 595 -2.55 -6.93 -3.23
C GLU A 595 -3.38 -7.81 -2.28
N LEU A 596 -3.47 -9.10 -2.62
CA LEU A 596 -4.01 -10.12 -1.73
C LEU A 596 -2.85 -10.78 -0.98
N LEU A 597 -2.98 -10.86 0.33
CA LEU A 597 -2.01 -11.47 1.23
C LEU A 597 -2.59 -12.74 1.85
N GLU A 598 -1.77 -13.77 1.96
CA GLU A 598 -2.04 -14.99 2.72
C GLU A 598 -1.13 -15.07 3.94
N LYS A 599 -1.64 -15.66 5.02
CA LYS A 599 -0.85 -15.89 6.23
C LYS A 599 -0.05 -17.19 6.06
N SER A 600 1.26 -17.08 6.12
CA SER A 600 2.16 -18.24 6.13
C SER A 600 2.08 -19.03 7.44
N ASP A 601 2.63 -20.25 7.44
CA ASP A 601 2.72 -21.12 8.63
C ASP A 601 3.50 -20.49 9.80
N THR A 602 4.37 -19.51 9.52
CA THR A 602 5.12 -18.75 10.53
C THR A 602 4.38 -17.51 11.04
N GLY A 603 3.16 -17.27 10.56
CA GLY A 603 2.33 -16.13 10.93
C GLY A 603 2.64 -14.84 10.16
N VAL A 604 3.56 -14.88 9.20
CA VAL A 604 3.93 -13.73 8.35
C VAL A 604 2.96 -13.62 7.18
N MET A 605 2.47 -12.42 6.89
CA MET A 605 1.66 -12.13 5.70
C MET A 605 2.55 -12.06 4.46
N VAL A 606 2.25 -12.88 3.45
CA VAL A 606 2.96 -12.93 2.17
C VAL A 606 1.98 -12.72 1.03
N SER A 607 2.42 -12.07 -0.05
CA SER A 607 1.51 -11.86 -1.19
C SER A 607 1.16 -13.18 -1.85
N LEU A 608 -0.13 -13.36 -2.09
CA LEU A 608 -0.67 -14.54 -2.75
C LEU A 608 -0.10 -14.66 -4.17
N LYS A 609 0.35 -15.87 -4.52
CA LYS A 609 0.75 -16.21 -5.89
C LYS A 609 -0.39 -16.94 -6.59
N GLY A 610 -0.89 -16.35 -7.68
CA GLY A 610 -2.00 -16.90 -8.46
C GLY A 610 -3.37 -16.43 -7.96
N SER A 611 -4.43 -17.11 -8.40
CA SER A 611 -5.80 -16.75 -8.05
C SER A 611 -6.17 -17.19 -6.64
N PRO A 612 -6.97 -16.41 -5.88
CA PRO A 612 -7.45 -16.81 -4.58
C PRO A 612 -8.36 -18.04 -4.66
N ILE A 613 -8.22 -18.93 -3.68
CA ILE A 613 -9.12 -20.07 -3.50
C ILE A 613 -10.40 -19.57 -2.83
N SER A 614 -11.58 -19.92 -3.33
CA SER A 614 -12.84 -19.51 -2.71
C SER A 614 -12.98 -20.02 -1.26
N ASP A 615 -13.69 -19.26 -0.41
CA ASP A 615 -13.95 -19.52 1.02
C ASP A 615 -12.74 -19.47 1.96
N ASN A 616 -11.55 -19.16 1.45
CA ASN A 616 -10.37 -18.96 2.27
C ASN A 616 -10.26 -17.51 2.76
N ASN A 617 -9.63 -17.32 3.91
CA ASN A 617 -9.35 -16.00 4.45
C ASN A 617 -8.11 -15.43 3.78
N TYR A 618 -8.27 -14.30 3.09
CA TYR A 618 -7.16 -13.51 2.55
C TYR A 618 -7.28 -12.08 3.05
N THR A 619 -6.13 -11.43 3.24
CA THR A 619 -6.08 -10.02 3.60
C THR A 619 -5.90 -9.20 2.33
N VAL A 620 -6.84 -8.30 2.09
CA VAL A 620 -6.70 -7.27 1.07
C VAL A 620 -5.87 -6.15 1.68
N ALA A 621 -4.76 -5.80 1.03
CA ALA A 621 -3.88 -4.72 1.42
C ALA A 621 -3.81 -3.69 0.28
N LEU A 622 -4.24 -2.46 0.56
CA LEU A 622 -4.32 -1.35 -0.38
C LEU A 622 -3.30 -0.28 0.00
N SER A 623 -2.38 0.03 -0.91
CA SER A 623 -1.42 1.13 -0.76
C SER A 623 -1.95 2.36 -1.48
N VAL A 624 -2.19 3.44 -0.73
CA VAL A 624 -2.73 4.71 -1.23
C VAL A 624 -1.60 5.73 -1.32
N TYR A 625 -1.33 6.22 -2.52
CA TYR A 625 -0.28 7.19 -2.84
C TYR A 625 -0.89 8.56 -3.12
N GLY A 626 -0.13 9.62 -2.87
CA GLY A 626 -0.63 11.00 -3.03
C GLY A 626 -1.66 11.39 -1.97
N PHE A 627 -1.87 10.53 -0.97
CA PHE A 627 -2.67 10.83 0.21
C PHE A 627 -1.91 11.82 1.09
N GLY A 628 -2.60 12.88 1.53
CA GLY A 628 -2.04 13.83 2.48
C GLY A 628 -1.85 13.23 3.88
N SER A 629 -1.28 13.99 4.80
CA SER A 629 -0.96 13.50 6.15
C SER A 629 -2.19 13.23 7.02
N ASN A 630 -3.36 13.76 6.65
CA ASN A 630 -4.62 13.61 7.37
C ASN A 630 -5.62 12.65 6.68
N GLY A 631 -5.23 12.05 5.56
CA GLY A 631 -6.07 11.15 4.80
C GLY A 631 -6.44 9.92 5.64
N SER A 632 -7.68 9.46 5.53
CA SER A 632 -8.20 8.33 6.30
C SER A 632 -8.87 7.26 5.46
N CYS A 633 -8.62 6.00 5.78
CA CYS A 633 -9.29 4.84 5.22
C CYS A 633 -10.35 4.34 6.22
N HIS A 634 -11.61 4.36 5.80
CA HIS A 634 -12.74 3.95 6.62
C HIS A 634 -13.04 2.46 6.46
N SER A 635 -13.26 2.01 5.23
CA SER A 635 -13.63 0.62 4.96
C SER A 635 -13.09 0.12 3.64
N ILE A 636 -12.86 -1.19 3.57
CA ILE A 636 -12.60 -1.91 2.34
C ILE A 636 -13.80 -2.81 2.07
N ALA A 637 -14.28 -2.81 0.83
CA ALA A 637 -15.38 -3.65 0.39
C ALA A 637 -14.94 -4.56 -0.76
N LEU A 638 -15.41 -5.80 -0.75
CA LEU A 638 -15.44 -6.65 -1.92
C LEU A 638 -16.76 -6.40 -2.65
N THR A 639 -16.69 -6.07 -3.93
CA THR A 639 -17.85 -5.91 -4.80
C THR A 639 -17.86 -6.99 -5.87
N ASP A 640 -19.03 -7.32 -6.40
CA ASP A 640 -19.10 -8.18 -7.59
C ASP A 640 -18.75 -7.39 -8.86
N SER A 641 -18.83 -8.03 -10.03
CA SER A 641 -18.58 -7.38 -11.32
C SER A 641 -19.58 -6.27 -11.71
N THR A 642 -20.63 -6.10 -10.89
CA THR A 642 -21.72 -5.13 -11.05
C THR A 642 -21.67 -4.01 -10.02
N GLY A 643 -20.61 -3.95 -9.21
CA GLY A 643 -20.42 -2.92 -8.18
C GLY A 643 -21.19 -3.14 -6.88
N ASN A 644 -21.99 -4.21 -6.79
CA ASN A 644 -22.75 -4.51 -5.59
C ASN A 644 -21.82 -5.03 -4.49
N VAL A 645 -21.95 -4.47 -3.28
CA VAL A 645 -21.13 -4.85 -2.13
C VAL A 645 -21.49 -6.27 -1.69
N ILE A 646 -20.53 -7.19 -1.83
CA ILE A 646 -20.62 -8.57 -1.32
C ILE A 646 -20.35 -8.57 0.20
N SER A 647 -19.30 -7.86 0.62
CA SER A 647 -18.89 -7.73 2.01
C SER A 647 -18.06 -6.47 2.21
N SER A 648 -18.25 -5.77 3.32
CA SER A 648 -17.46 -4.58 3.68
C SER A 648 -16.97 -4.72 5.12
N HIS A 649 -15.69 -4.42 5.36
CA HIS A 649 -15.06 -4.44 6.67
C HIS A 649 -14.31 -3.14 6.92
N GLU A 650 -14.24 -2.75 8.20
CA GLU A 650 -13.46 -1.59 8.65
C GLU A 650 -12.00 -1.72 8.19
N ALA A 651 -11.51 -0.65 7.57
CA ALA A 651 -10.17 -0.58 7.05
C ALA A 651 -9.23 -0.25 8.19
N SER A 652 -8.20 -1.04 8.30
CA SER A 652 -7.15 -0.80 9.26
C SER A 652 -6.05 0.01 8.54
N GLN A 653 -5.73 1.23 9.00
CA GLN A 653 -4.77 2.14 8.37
C GLN A 653 -3.41 2.21 9.07
N LEU A 654 -2.34 2.29 8.28
CA LEU A 654 -0.98 2.59 8.72
C LEU A 654 -0.34 3.63 7.78
N GLN A 655 0.00 4.81 8.31
CA GLN A 655 0.79 5.79 7.58
C GLN A 655 2.24 5.31 7.46
N ARG A 656 2.78 5.28 6.23
CA ARG A 656 4.18 4.94 5.94
C ARG A 656 4.87 6.15 5.31
N ASP A 657 6.20 6.08 5.21
CA ASP A 657 7.01 7.15 4.62
C ASP A 657 6.67 7.47 3.14
N LEU A 658 5.93 6.58 2.46
CA LEU A 658 5.75 6.58 1.01
C LEU A 658 4.30 6.55 0.54
N ASP A 659 3.40 6.11 1.42
CA ASP A 659 2.01 5.81 1.14
C ASP A 659 1.27 5.53 2.44
N THR A 660 -0.05 5.41 2.32
CA THR A 660 -0.93 4.99 3.40
C THR A 660 -1.39 3.57 3.10
N LEU A 661 -1.04 2.61 3.98
CA LEU A 661 -1.49 1.23 3.85
C LEU A 661 -2.83 1.05 4.53
N CYS A 662 -3.83 0.54 3.81
CA CYS A 662 -5.17 0.26 4.29
C CYS A 662 -5.48 -1.22 4.08
N ALA A 663 -5.85 -1.95 5.12
CA ALA A 663 -5.99 -3.40 5.04
C ALA A 663 -7.22 -3.93 5.77
N ALA A 664 -7.79 -5.02 5.24
CA ALA A 664 -8.86 -5.79 5.88
C ALA A 664 -8.85 -7.27 5.42
N THR A 665 -9.29 -8.20 6.28
CA THR A 665 -9.40 -9.64 5.92
C THR A 665 -10.79 -9.97 5.41
N PHE A 666 -10.86 -10.73 4.32
CA PHE A 666 -12.11 -11.22 3.76
C PHE A 666 -12.05 -12.73 3.51
N LYS A 667 -13.23 -13.35 3.50
CA LYS A 667 -13.41 -14.64 2.84
C LYS A 667 -13.64 -14.39 1.36
N THR A 668 -12.84 -15.02 0.53
CA THR A 668 -12.93 -14.83 -0.93
C THR A 668 -14.19 -15.48 -1.50
N PRO A 669 -14.97 -14.77 -2.32
CA PRO A 669 -16.21 -15.29 -2.89
C PRO A 669 -15.93 -16.33 -4.00
N HIS A 670 -16.96 -17.11 -4.36
CA HIS A 670 -16.90 -18.07 -5.47
C HIS A 670 -16.95 -17.42 -6.87
N ALA A 671 -17.19 -16.12 -6.94
CA ALA A 671 -17.32 -15.36 -8.18
C ALA A 671 -16.15 -14.37 -8.33
N LYS A 672 -15.98 -13.82 -9.54
CA LYS A 672 -15.11 -12.67 -9.76
C LYS A 672 -15.56 -11.52 -8.86
N PHE A 673 -14.61 -10.80 -8.29
CA PHE A 673 -14.86 -9.68 -7.39
C PHE A 673 -13.88 -8.54 -7.68
N GLN A 674 -14.27 -7.34 -7.29
CA GLN A 674 -13.46 -6.14 -7.27
C GLN A 674 -13.27 -5.69 -5.81
N VAL A 675 -12.32 -4.77 -5.60
CA VAL A 675 -12.02 -4.20 -4.29
C VAL A 675 -12.29 -2.71 -4.34
N LYS A 676 -13.09 -2.20 -3.40
CA LYS A 676 -13.41 -0.78 -3.24
C LYS A 676 -12.88 -0.27 -1.90
N LEU A 677 -12.19 0.87 -1.92
CA LEU A 677 -11.74 1.58 -0.73
C LEU A 677 -12.64 2.79 -0.50
N ASN A 678 -13.12 2.95 0.73
CA ASN A 678 -13.82 4.15 1.17
C ASN A 678 -12.94 4.90 2.17
N GLY A 679 -12.75 6.20 1.94
CA GLY A 679 -11.84 7.05 2.71
C GLY A 679 -12.07 8.53 2.43
N ASN A 680 -11.44 9.39 3.21
CA ASN A 680 -11.43 10.84 3.01
C ASN A 680 -9.99 11.34 2.82
N ASP A 681 -9.80 12.35 1.98
CA ASP A 681 -8.55 13.08 1.85
C ASP A 681 -8.47 14.25 2.87
N ASP A 682 -7.34 14.97 2.89
CA ASP A 682 -7.07 16.10 3.79
C ASP A 682 -8.03 17.30 3.61
N THR A 683 -8.94 17.27 2.62
CA THR A 683 -9.78 18.43 2.23
C THR A 683 -11.26 18.30 2.59
N SER A 684 -11.73 17.15 3.07
CA SER A 684 -13.14 16.98 3.45
C SER A 684 -13.42 17.49 4.88
N THR A 685 -14.20 18.57 5.01
CA THR A 685 -14.54 19.23 6.29
C THR A 685 -15.96 18.87 6.80
N ASP A 686 -16.52 17.74 6.38
CA ASP A 686 -17.97 17.47 6.44
C ASP A 686 -18.49 16.65 7.63
N ASP A 687 -17.69 16.36 8.66
CA ASP A 687 -18.15 15.57 9.82
C ASP A 687 -18.98 16.36 10.86
N VAL A 688 -19.85 15.67 11.62
CA VAL A 688 -20.56 16.24 12.79
C VAL A 688 -20.24 15.41 14.03
N ILE A 689 -19.77 16.08 15.08
CA ILE A 689 -19.30 15.42 16.30
C ILE A 689 -20.44 15.25 17.31
N ILE A 690 -20.51 14.07 17.96
CA ILE A 690 -21.46 13.81 19.06
C ILE A 690 -21.33 14.87 20.15
N GLY A 691 -22.46 15.45 20.56
CA GLY A 691 -22.50 16.42 21.64
C GLY A 691 -22.07 17.84 21.27
N LYS A 692 -21.65 18.09 20.02
CA LYS A 692 -21.39 19.45 19.49
C LYS A 692 -22.50 19.91 18.54
N GLU A 693 -22.80 21.20 18.63
CA GLU A 693 -23.77 21.85 17.75
C GLU A 693 -23.07 22.27 16.45
N ARG A 694 -23.62 21.86 15.30
CA ARG A 694 -23.24 22.34 13.97
C ARG A 694 -24.38 23.17 13.39
N LEU A 695 -24.03 24.29 12.75
CA LEU A 695 -24.98 25.15 12.05
C LEU A 695 -25.04 24.75 10.57
N ILE A 696 -26.21 24.30 10.14
CA ILE A 696 -26.52 24.01 8.75
C ILE A 696 -27.04 25.29 8.10
N GLY A 697 -26.20 25.93 7.27
CA GLY A 697 -26.59 27.11 6.51
C GLY A 697 -27.49 26.78 5.32
N TYR A 698 -28.40 27.70 5.01
CA TYR A 698 -29.19 27.69 3.79
C TYR A 698 -29.37 29.11 3.24
N GLU A 699 -29.63 29.20 1.94
CA GLU A 699 -30.08 30.41 1.25
C GLU A 699 -31.41 30.10 0.56
N VAL A 700 -32.37 31.01 0.72
CA VAL A 700 -33.65 30.98 -0.01
C VAL A 700 -33.72 32.20 -0.91
N ILE A 701 -34.05 32.00 -2.18
CA ILE A 701 -34.10 33.06 -3.20
C ILE A 701 -35.48 33.06 -3.84
N ASN A 702 -36.16 34.21 -3.84
CA ASN A 702 -37.41 34.35 -4.58
C ASN A 702 -37.11 34.61 -6.07
N ARG A 703 -37.24 33.56 -6.89
CA ARG A 703 -37.13 33.64 -8.36
C ARG A 703 -38.47 33.89 -9.07
N GLY A 704 -39.55 34.04 -8.31
CA GLY A 704 -40.87 34.37 -8.83
C GLY A 704 -41.02 35.86 -9.14
N ASN A 705 -42.19 36.22 -9.67
CA ASN A 705 -42.48 37.58 -10.13
C ASN A 705 -43.30 38.39 -9.10
N VAL A 706 -43.62 37.79 -7.95
CA VAL A 706 -44.44 38.36 -6.88
C VAL A 706 -43.72 38.25 -5.55
N THR A 707 -44.03 39.18 -4.63
CA THR A 707 -43.61 39.07 -3.24
C THR A 707 -44.37 37.92 -2.57
N GLU A 708 -43.63 36.97 -2.01
CA GLU A 708 -44.22 35.78 -1.37
C GLU A 708 -43.54 35.52 -0.03
N THR A 709 -44.26 34.86 0.88
CA THR A 709 -43.71 34.42 2.16
C THR A 709 -43.34 32.94 2.07
N TYR A 710 -42.05 32.65 2.19
CA TYR A 710 -41.50 31.31 2.18
C TYR A 710 -41.26 30.82 3.60
N GLN A 711 -41.66 29.59 3.87
CA GLN A 711 -41.38 28.87 5.08
C GLN A 711 -40.31 27.81 4.80
N VAL A 712 -39.12 27.97 5.38
CA VAL A 712 -38.05 26.99 5.34
C VAL A 712 -38.15 26.12 6.59
N SER A 713 -38.17 24.81 6.42
CA SER A 713 -38.25 23.83 7.51
C SER A 713 -37.14 22.81 7.41
N ILE A 714 -36.71 22.27 8.55
CA ILE A 714 -35.75 21.17 8.63
C ILE A 714 -36.36 20.00 9.40
N SER A 715 -36.03 18.79 8.97
CA SER A 715 -36.38 17.53 9.65
C SER A 715 -35.19 16.57 9.56
N ASP A 716 -35.05 15.64 10.49
CA ASP A 716 -33.99 14.65 10.47
C ASP A 716 -34.46 13.28 10.98
N ASP A 717 -33.74 12.23 10.61
CA ASP A 717 -34.09 10.83 10.88
C ASP A 717 -33.67 10.34 12.29
N HIS A 718 -32.87 11.11 13.03
CA HIS A 718 -32.34 10.74 14.35
C HIS A 718 -32.71 11.73 15.47
N SER A 719 -33.58 12.71 15.18
CA SER A 719 -33.96 13.81 16.08
C SER A 719 -32.79 14.63 16.62
N PHE A 720 -31.78 14.87 15.78
CA PHE A 720 -30.59 15.67 16.10
C PHE A 720 -30.80 17.17 15.90
N VAL A 721 -31.78 17.61 15.11
CA VAL A 721 -32.10 19.03 14.95
C VAL A 721 -32.52 19.63 16.29
N GLN A 722 -31.95 20.80 16.61
CA GLN A 722 -32.21 21.53 17.85
C GLN A 722 -32.94 22.85 17.59
N GLY A 723 -33.73 23.28 18.57
CA GLY A 723 -34.34 24.61 18.57
C GLY A 723 -35.40 24.81 17.48
N THR A 724 -35.27 25.90 16.74
CA THR A 724 -36.24 26.30 15.71
C THR A 724 -36.12 25.41 14.48
N THR A 725 -37.17 24.65 14.17
CA THR A 725 -37.21 23.77 12.98
C THR A 725 -37.81 24.45 11.75
N THR A 726 -38.35 25.66 11.90
CA THR A 726 -39.06 26.38 10.84
C THR A 726 -38.80 27.88 10.91
N LEU A 727 -38.45 28.52 9.78
CA LEU A 727 -38.18 29.95 9.65
C LEU A 727 -38.91 30.53 8.44
N GLU A 728 -39.44 31.75 8.56
CA GLU A 728 -40.23 32.41 7.51
C GLU A 728 -39.57 33.68 6.99
N TYR A 729 -39.64 33.87 5.68
CA TYR A 729 -39.08 35.02 4.97
C TYR A 729 -40.07 35.57 3.96
N THR A 730 -40.42 36.86 4.06
CA THR A 730 -41.15 37.57 3.02
C THR A 730 -40.14 38.22 2.07
N LEU A 731 -40.07 37.73 0.83
CA LEU A 731 -39.03 38.12 -0.13
C LEU A 731 -39.65 38.80 -1.36
N LEU A 732 -39.08 39.93 -1.80
CA LEU A 732 -39.45 40.54 -3.09
C LEU A 732 -38.85 39.71 -4.25
N PRO A 733 -39.37 39.86 -5.48
CA PRO A 733 -38.77 39.25 -6.67
C PRO A 733 -37.27 39.56 -6.79
N GLY A 734 -36.44 38.52 -6.82
CA GLY A 734 -34.99 38.61 -6.92
C GLY A 734 -34.23 38.74 -5.59
N ASP A 735 -34.92 38.93 -4.47
CA ASP A 735 -34.28 38.98 -3.15
C ASP A 735 -33.90 37.56 -2.67
N SER A 736 -32.83 37.50 -1.87
CA SER A 736 -32.46 36.31 -1.11
C SER A 736 -32.38 36.57 0.39
N ALA A 737 -32.57 35.50 1.16
CA ALA A 737 -32.34 35.51 2.59
C ALA A 737 -31.58 34.25 3.01
N ASN A 738 -30.69 34.42 3.98
CA ASN A 738 -29.91 33.34 4.56
C ASN A 738 -30.44 32.98 5.94
N GLY A 739 -30.29 31.71 6.30
CA GLY A 739 -30.58 31.25 7.65
C GLY A 739 -29.75 30.03 8.00
N THR A 740 -29.91 29.59 9.25
CA THR A 740 -29.20 28.41 9.77
C THR A 740 -30.14 27.57 10.63
N PHE A 741 -29.95 26.25 10.59
CA PHE A 741 -30.55 25.31 11.52
C PHE A 741 -29.46 24.63 12.34
N ALA A 742 -29.67 24.49 13.64
CA ALA A 742 -28.72 23.81 14.53
C ALA A 742 -29.00 22.30 14.54
N VAL A 743 -27.95 21.49 14.39
CA VAL A 743 -27.98 20.04 14.62
C VAL A 743 -26.98 19.68 15.70
N LYS A 744 -27.39 18.82 16.63
CA LYS A 744 -26.55 18.32 17.71
C LYS A 744 -26.79 16.82 17.86
N PRO A 745 -25.90 15.97 17.30
CA PRO A 745 -26.00 14.54 17.49
C PRO A 745 -25.88 14.15 18.96
N THR A 746 -26.75 13.26 19.43
CA THR A 746 -26.78 12.81 20.84
C THR A 746 -26.59 11.30 21.00
N THR A 747 -26.66 10.54 19.92
CA THR A 747 -26.44 9.10 19.90
C THR A 747 -25.44 8.72 18.80
N PRO A 748 -24.62 7.66 18.98
CA PRO A 748 -23.70 7.20 17.94
C PRO A 748 -24.48 6.71 16.72
N SER A 749 -24.14 7.22 15.54
CA SER A 749 -24.70 6.76 14.26
C SER A 749 -23.66 6.92 13.16
N ALA A 750 -23.41 5.89 12.35
CA ALA A 750 -22.44 6.01 11.26
C ALA A 750 -22.84 7.10 10.25
N ILE A 751 -24.14 7.34 10.05
CA ILE A 751 -24.67 8.34 9.12
C ILE A 751 -26.05 8.81 9.62
N PHE A 752 -26.28 10.12 9.74
CA PHE A 752 -27.62 10.71 9.93
C PHE A 752 -28.04 11.54 8.72
N SER A 753 -29.32 11.52 8.40
CA SER A 753 -29.90 12.22 7.25
C SER A 753 -30.81 13.35 7.72
N TYR A 754 -30.61 14.55 7.18
CA TYR A 754 -31.53 15.66 7.38
C TYR A 754 -32.10 16.15 6.05
N LYS A 755 -33.33 16.64 6.10
CA LYS A 755 -34.08 17.19 4.98
C LYS A 755 -34.49 18.63 5.28
N ILE A 756 -34.02 19.57 4.47
CA ILE A 756 -34.50 20.96 4.45
C ILE A 756 -35.55 21.07 3.35
N SER A 757 -36.71 21.67 3.66
CA SER A 757 -37.80 21.91 2.71
C SER A 757 -38.21 23.37 2.74
N VAL A 758 -38.47 23.96 1.58
CA VAL A 758 -39.07 25.29 1.46
C VAL A 758 -40.48 25.16 0.91
N SER A 759 -41.43 25.80 1.58
CA SER A 759 -42.84 25.86 1.18
C SER A 759 -43.31 27.30 1.09
N ILE A 760 -44.37 27.54 0.32
CA ILE A 760 -45.04 28.83 0.28
C ILE A 760 -46.11 28.86 1.39
N VAL A 761 -46.07 29.86 2.27
CA VAL A 761 -47.00 29.94 3.42
C VAL A 761 -48.46 30.06 2.98
N SER A 762 -48.72 30.74 1.87
CA SER A 762 -50.08 30.98 1.37
C SER A 762 -50.75 29.74 0.77
N THR A 763 -49.98 28.81 0.19
CA THR A 763 -50.50 27.58 -0.44
C THR A 763 -50.25 26.32 0.39
N GLY A 764 -49.19 26.31 1.20
CA GLY A 764 -48.72 25.13 1.92
C GLY A 764 -47.94 24.13 1.04
N ASP A 765 -47.73 24.44 -0.23
CA ASP A 765 -47.02 23.57 -1.18
C ASP A 765 -45.51 23.62 -0.94
N VAL A 766 -44.87 22.44 -0.96
CA VAL A 766 -43.40 22.32 -0.87
C VAL A 766 -42.81 22.54 -2.25
N GLU A 767 -42.12 23.66 -2.43
CA GLU A 767 -41.50 24.06 -3.70
C GLU A 767 -40.19 23.29 -3.95
N GLN A 768 -39.41 23.07 -2.90
CA GLN A 768 -38.13 22.36 -3.01
C GLN A 768 -37.79 21.68 -1.69
N SER A 769 -37.09 20.54 -1.77
CA SER A 769 -36.45 19.94 -0.61
C SER A 769 -35.09 19.34 -0.96
N ILE A 770 -34.17 19.37 -0.01
CA ILE A 770 -32.81 18.84 -0.13
C ILE A 770 -32.60 17.89 1.04
N THR A 771 -32.21 16.66 0.75
CA THR A 771 -31.79 15.69 1.77
C THR A 771 -30.28 15.55 1.72
N ARG A 772 -29.60 15.68 2.86
CA ARG A 772 -28.17 15.45 2.99
C ARG A 772 -27.89 14.43 4.08
N LYS A 773 -26.81 13.69 3.89
CA LYS A 773 -26.28 12.72 4.86
C LYS A 773 -25.02 13.31 5.46
N LEU A 774 -24.91 13.23 6.78
CA LEU A 774 -23.74 13.64 7.53
C LEU A 774 -23.30 12.45 8.39
N VAL A 775 -21.99 12.24 8.50
CA VAL A 775 -21.42 11.21 9.37
C VAL A 775 -21.43 11.76 10.80
N VAL A 776 -22.01 11.02 11.74
CA VAL A 776 -21.88 11.34 13.16
C VAL A 776 -20.66 10.61 13.69
N THR A 777 -19.59 11.37 13.91
CA THR A 777 -18.40 10.84 14.57
C THR A 777 -18.55 11.07 16.07
N ASP A 778 -18.18 10.09 16.87
CA ASP A 778 -18.09 10.18 18.33
C ASP A 778 -16.87 10.99 18.80
N VAL A 779 -16.02 11.42 17.88
CA VAL A 779 -14.68 11.90 18.20
C VAL A 779 -14.46 13.30 17.61
N GLU A 780 -14.42 14.31 18.48
CA GLU A 780 -13.52 15.42 18.21
C GLU A 780 -12.12 14.90 18.47
N ARG A 781 -11.38 14.63 17.39
CA ARG A 781 -10.00 14.16 17.49
C ARG A 781 -9.21 15.22 18.23
N PRO A 782 -8.26 14.84 19.10
CA PRO A 782 -7.36 15.82 19.67
C PRO A 782 -6.67 16.59 18.55
N ASP A 783 -6.51 17.90 18.68
CA ASP A 783 -5.78 18.73 17.74
C ASP A 783 -4.50 19.24 18.40
N CYS A 784 -3.37 19.05 17.72
CA CYS A 784 -2.03 19.43 18.18
C CYS A 784 -1.58 20.63 17.36
N THR A 785 -1.36 21.78 18.00
CA THR A 785 -0.91 22.98 17.29
C THR A 785 0.35 23.52 17.92
N VAL A 786 1.36 23.87 17.11
CA VAL A 786 2.57 24.54 17.60
C VAL A 786 2.26 26.02 17.77
N VAL A 787 2.33 26.50 19.02
CA VAL A 787 2.05 27.90 19.37
C VAL A 787 3.26 28.78 19.09
N HIS A 788 4.45 28.34 19.49
CA HIS A 788 5.71 29.02 19.15
C HIS A 788 6.92 28.09 19.33
N THR A 789 8.02 28.46 18.67
CA THR A 789 9.33 27.79 18.73
C THR A 789 10.42 28.81 19.02
N ASP A 790 11.34 28.48 19.93
CA ASP A 790 12.49 29.29 20.31
C ASP A 790 13.78 28.47 20.16
N GLY A 791 14.69 28.90 19.28
CA GLY A 791 15.95 28.24 18.97
C GLY A 791 16.11 27.90 17.49
N ILE A 792 17.34 27.74 17.01
CA ILE A 792 17.66 27.37 15.62
C ILE A 792 18.88 26.45 15.62
N CYS A 793 18.79 25.35 14.86
CA CYS A 793 19.85 24.40 14.61
C CYS A 793 20.57 24.71 13.30
N GLY A 794 21.56 25.61 13.38
CA GLY A 794 22.45 25.93 12.25
C GLY A 794 23.46 24.81 11.95
N ILE A 795 24.09 24.85 10.77
CA ILE A 795 25.04 23.83 10.27
C ILE A 795 26.14 23.47 11.28
N SER A 796 26.62 24.44 12.07
CA SER A 796 27.64 24.22 13.10
C SER A 796 27.15 23.39 14.31
N SER A 797 25.84 23.39 14.58
CA SER A 797 25.18 22.62 15.65
C SER A 797 24.83 21.19 15.25
N LEU A 798 24.88 20.86 13.94
CA LEU A 798 24.56 19.53 13.39
C LEU A 798 25.78 18.57 13.36
N ASN A 799 26.96 19.01 13.82
CA ASN A 799 28.14 18.15 13.98
C ASN A 799 28.07 17.34 15.29
N THR A 800 28.15 16.02 15.15
CA THR A 800 27.61 14.98 16.05
C THR A 800 28.28 14.77 17.43
N ALA A 801 29.06 15.73 17.93
CA ALA A 801 29.61 15.68 19.29
C ALA A 801 29.09 16.80 20.23
N ASN A 802 28.61 17.93 19.69
CA ASN A 802 28.24 19.12 20.47
C ASN A 802 26.79 19.58 20.26
N CYS A 803 25.95 18.81 19.57
CA CYS A 803 24.56 19.18 19.27
C CYS A 803 23.71 19.41 20.54
N SER A 804 24.06 18.77 21.65
CA SER A 804 23.41 18.92 22.96
C SER A 804 23.70 20.26 23.65
N LEU A 805 24.66 21.05 23.15
CA LEU A 805 24.96 22.39 23.64
C LEU A 805 24.03 23.47 23.06
N TYR A 806 23.18 23.11 22.09
CA TYR A 806 22.28 24.02 21.41
C TYR A 806 20.83 23.65 21.74
N PRO A 807 20.31 24.07 22.91
CA PRO A 807 18.95 23.80 23.30
C PRO A 807 17.97 24.64 22.48
N TRP A 808 16.81 24.06 22.22
CA TRP A 808 15.64 24.74 21.69
C TRP A 808 14.43 24.42 22.57
N THR A 809 13.44 25.30 22.56
CA THR A 809 12.17 25.11 23.26
C THR A 809 11.01 25.37 22.30
N ALA A 810 9.87 24.75 22.55
CA ALA A 810 8.64 25.03 21.85
C ALA A 810 7.45 24.86 22.78
N LEU A 811 6.36 25.52 22.45
CA LEU A 811 5.07 25.33 23.08
C LEU A 811 4.11 24.78 22.03
N ALA A 812 3.52 23.63 22.31
CA ALA A 812 2.37 23.14 21.59
C ALA A 812 1.12 23.23 22.47
N GLU A 813 -0.04 23.42 21.86
CA GLU A 813 -1.33 23.38 22.52
C GLU A 813 -2.14 22.21 21.95
N VAL A 814 -2.65 21.38 22.86
CA VAL A 814 -3.48 20.22 22.53
C VAL A 814 -4.92 20.53 22.90
N THR A 815 -5.79 20.73 21.92
CA THR A 815 -7.22 20.96 22.13
C THR A 815 -8.00 19.67 21.90
N PHE A 816 -9.00 19.38 22.72
CA PHE A 816 -9.85 18.19 22.61
C PHE A 816 -11.13 18.40 23.42
N SER A 817 -12.24 17.76 23.04
CA SER A 817 -13.50 17.86 23.77
C SER A 817 -14.33 16.59 23.63
N GLY A 818 -14.68 15.98 24.76
CA GLY A 818 -15.47 14.75 24.83
C GLY A 818 -14.66 13.46 24.78
N THR A 819 -13.38 13.52 24.43
CA THR A 819 -12.44 12.38 24.33
C THR A 819 -11.50 12.31 25.53
N LEU A 820 -11.17 11.08 25.96
CA LEU A 820 -10.10 10.86 26.94
C LEU A 820 -8.77 10.69 26.19
N LEU A 821 -7.75 11.44 26.57
CA LEU A 821 -6.42 11.25 26.01
C LEU A 821 -5.75 10.01 26.62
N GLU A 822 -5.27 9.11 25.77
CA GLU A 822 -4.42 8.00 26.15
C GLU A 822 -2.98 8.47 26.34
N SER A 823 -2.43 9.24 25.40
CA SER A 823 -1.05 9.72 25.49
C SER A 823 -0.78 11.02 24.75
N ILE A 824 0.19 11.80 25.24
CA ILE A 824 0.88 12.87 24.50
C ILE A 824 2.36 12.49 24.52
N SER A 825 2.98 12.31 23.35
CA SER A 825 4.35 11.82 23.24
C SER A 825 5.09 12.45 22.05
N SER A 826 6.42 12.45 22.05
CA SER A 826 7.21 12.91 20.90
C SER A 826 7.78 11.74 20.10
N THR A 827 8.04 11.90 18.80
CA THR A 827 8.68 10.88 17.95
C THR A 827 10.19 10.71 18.23
N VAL A 828 10.82 11.67 18.91
CA VAL A 828 12.25 11.64 19.24
C VAL A 828 12.40 11.70 20.77
N GLY A 829 12.76 10.57 21.39
CA GLY A 829 12.54 10.36 22.83
C GLY A 829 13.75 10.45 23.76
N MET A 830 14.91 10.96 23.33
CA MET A 830 16.10 10.94 24.21
C MET A 830 16.65 12.31 24.63
N SER A 831 16.48 13.37 23.83
CA SER A 831 16.83 14.74 24.24
C SER A 831 15.64 15.69 24.33
N VAL A 832 14.44 15.23 24.00
CA VAL A 832 13.20 16.02 24.01
C VAL A 832 12.40 15.72 25.26
N LYS A 833 12.20 16.73 26.10
CA LYS A 833 11.36 16.69 27.28
C LYS A 833 10.02 17.35 27.00
N LEU A 834 8.95 16.60 27.23
CA LEU A 834 7.58 17.06 27.20
C LEU A 834 7.11 17.28 28.63
N THR A 835 6.52 18.44 28.89
CA THR A 835 5.91 18.76 30.18
C THR A 835 4.49 19.26 29.93
N HIS A 836 3.52 18.47 30.35
CA HIS A 836 2.09 18.79 30.28
C HIS A 836 1.41 18.38 31.59
N VAL A 837 0.17 18.82 31.80
CA VAL A 837 -0.65 18.40 32.95
C VAL A 837 -0.96 16.90 32.86
N ASN A 838 -1.31 16.27 33.99
CA ASN A 838 -1.73 14.87 33.97
C ASN A 838 -3.01 14.72 33.13
N ILE A 839 -2.94 13.86 32.11
CA ILE A 839 -4.00 13.67 31.12
C ILE A 839 -5.05 12.62 31.55
N THR A 840 -4.75 11.81 32.57
CA THR A 840 -5.65 10.74 33.01
C THR A 840 -6.98 11.29 33.52
N GLY A 841 -8.08 10.94 32.85
CA GLY A 841 -9.44 11.36 33.22
C GLY A 841 -9.83 12.76 32.77
N LEU A 842 -9.00 13.46 31.99
CA LEU A 842 -9.39 14.71 31.34
C LEU A 842 -10.20 14.42 30.09
N SER A 843 -11.36 15.05 29.98
CA SER A 843 -12.26 14.92 28.83
C SER A 843 -12.35 16.19 27.97
N THR A 844 -11.64 17.26 28.34
CA THR A 844 -11.61 18.54 27.60
C THR A 844 -10.26 19.26 27.79
N GLY A 845 -9.72 19.84 26.72
CA GLY A 845 -8.55 20.74 26.72
C GLY A 845 -8.94 22.24 26.71
N PRO A 846 -8.00 23.17 26.46
CA PRO A 846 -6.64 22.93 25.97
C PRO A 846 -5.66 22.43 27.03
N ILE A 847 -4.66 21.66 26.58
CA ILE A 847 -3.48 21.28 27.35
C ILE A 847 -2.26 21.93 26.71
N ALA A 848 -1.59 22.79 27.47
CA ALA A 848 -0.28 23.29 27.11
C ALA A 848 0.78 22.18 27.25
N VAL A 849 1.51 21.93 26.17
CA VAL A 849 2.61 20.98 26.10
C VAL A 849 3.89 21.78 25.92
N ASN A 850 4.63 21.98 27.01
CA ASN A 850 5.95 22.60 26.97
C ASN A 850 6.97 21.57 26.49
N ILE A 851 7.70 21.93 25.45
CA ILE A 851 8.65 21.08 24.75
C ILE A 851 10.03 21.72 24.89
N SER A 852 11.01 20.95 25.31
CA SER A 852 12.41 21.41 25.32
C SER A 852 13.29 20.30 24.81
N GLY A 853 14.19 20.60 23.90
CA GLY A 853 15.19 19.66 23.42
C GLY A 853 16.46 20.34 22.97
N ASP A 854 17.24 19.66 22.15
CA ASP A 854 18.50 20.16 21.62
C ASP A 854 18.67 19.79 20.15
N CYS A 855 19.64 20.39 19.48
CA CYS A 855 19.89 20.19 18.07
C CYS A 855 20.35 18.77 17.69
N CYS A 856 20.45 17.83 18.65
CA CYS A 856 20.56 16.40 18.34
C CYS A 856 19.21 15.80 17.86
N ALA A 857 18.11 16.52 18.08
CA ALA A 857 16.77 16.28 17.56
C ALA A 857 16.26 17.56 16.86
N PRO A 858 16.79 17.92 15.67
CA PRO A 858 16.47 19.18 14.99
C PRO A 858 15.08 19.17 14.35
N SER A 859 14.44 18.01 14.27
CA SER A 859 13.02 17.88 13.93
C SER A 859 12.39 16.76 14.76
N LEU A 860 11.12 16.93 15.09
CA LEU A 860 10.31 15.94 15.81
C LEU A 860 8.83 16.19 15.56
N TYR A 861 8.05 15.19 15.89
CA TYR A 861 6.60 15.26 15.91
C TYR A 861 6.07 15.05 17.31
N ILE A 862 5.01 15.77 17.69
CA ILE A 862 4.23 15.52 18.89
C ILE A 862 2.98 14.74 18.49
N ASN A 863 2.84 13.54 19.02
CA ASN A 863 1.70 12.66 18.85
C ASN A 863 0.77 12.82 20.05
N VAL A 864 -0.50 13.03 19.77
CA VAL A 864 -1.59 12.98 20.73
C VAL A 864 -2.48 11.81 20.35
N ILE A 865 -2.71 10.89 21.28
CA ILE A 865 -3.50 9.67 21.07
C ILE A 865 -4.65 9.69 22.07
N ASP A 866 -5.87 9.45 21.60
CA ASP A 866 -7.03 9.22 22.49
C ASP A 866 -7.23 7.73 22.80
N VAL A 867 -8.10 7.43 23.77
CA VAL A 867 -8.40 6.06 24.21
C VAL A 867 -9.07 5.18 23.15
N ASP A 868 -9.58 5.78 22.08
CA ASP A 868 -10.21 5.10 20.96
C ASP A 868 -9.21 4.86 19.80
N GLY A 869 -7.96 5.29 19.97
CA GLY A 869 -6.84 5.03 19.08
C GLY A 869 -6.66 6.07 17.95
N PHE A 870 -7.38 7.19 17.99
CA PHE A 870 -7.19 8.28 17.04
C PHE A 870 -5.92 9.07 17.38
N ILE A 871 -5.10 9.34 16.36
CA ILE A 871 -3.80 10.01 16.50
C ILE A 871 -3.86 11.36 15.80
N SER A 872 -3.38 12.39 16.48
CA SER A 872 -3.13 13.72 15.93
C SER A 872 -1.69 14.12 16.14
N GLN A 873 -1.10 14.79 15.15
CA GLN A 873 0.33 15.03 15.11
C GLN A 873 0.67 16.48 14.75
N CYS A 874 1.61 17.10 15.47
CA CYS A 874 2.18 18.38 15.09
C CYS A 874 3.70 18.36 14.93
N ASP A 875 4.20 18.99 13.87
CA ASP A 875 5.61 19.01 13.44
C ASP A 875 6.36 20.22 14.02
N LEU A 876 7.59 19.98 14.44
CA LEU A 876 8.54 20.97 14.94
C LEU A 876 9.88 20.76 14.22
N SER A 877 10.35 21.79 13.52
CA SER A 877 11.63 21.78 12.77
C SER A 877 12.47 23.02 13.05
N PHE A 878 13.77 22.82 13.25
CA PHE A 878 14.72 23.84 13.69
C PHE A 878 15.92 24.04 12.74
N GLY A 879 15.99 23.38 11.58
CA GLY A 879 17.18 23.38 10.70
C GLY A 879 17.38 24.63 9.81
N GLY A 880 18.61 25.20 9.77
CA GLY A 880 19.02 26.28 8.85
C GLY A 880 20.11 25.85 7.83
N GLY A 881 19.93 26.15 6.54
CA GLY A 881 20.69 25.55 5.42
C GLY A 881 22.06 26.16 5.04
N GLN A 882 22.98 25.30 4.54
CA GLN A 882 24.04 25.47 3.49
C GLN A 882 25.19 24.42 3.57
N SER A 883 25.81 24.10 2.41
CA SER A 883 26.71 22.97 2.07
C SER A 883 28.21 23.33 1.93
N VAL A 884 29.19 22.48 2.32
CA VAL A 884 30.62 22.58 1.86
C VAL A 884 31.34 21.20 1.78
N GLN A 885 32.28 21.13 0.80
CA GLN A 885 33.05 20.05 0.16
C GLN A 885 34.20 19.37 0.94
N SER A 886 34.63 18.21 0.41
CA SER A 886 35.66 17.24 0.87
C SER A 886 37.11 17.54 0.43
N VAL A 887 38.09 16.96 1.13
CA VAL A 887 39.51 16.83 0.73
C VAL A 887 40.02 15.41 1.02
N GLU A 888 40.66 14.79 0.02
CA GLU A 888 41.24 13.43 -0.01
C GLU A 888 42.67 13.35 0.56
N VAL A 889 43.08 12.16 1.06
CA VAL A 889 44.50 11.75 1.10
C VAL A 889 44.71 10.26 0.75
N VAL A 890 45.63 10.11 -0.20
CA VAL A 890 46.36 8.99 -0.82
C VAL A 890 46.84 7.84 0.10
N SER A 891 46.72 6.61 -0.41
CA SER A 891 47.13 5.30 0.11
C SER A 891 48.44 4.79 -0.51
N GLU A 892 49.14 3.83 0.15
CA GLU A 892 50.05 2.83 -0.48
C GLU A 892 50.58 1.75 0.54
N PRO A 893 51.19 0.59 0.14
CA PRO A 893 50.47 -0.69 0.09
C PRO A 893 51.18 -1.97 0.63
N SER A 894 50.40 -3.06 0.70
CA SER A 894 50.70 -4.48 0.35
C SER A 894 51.59 -5.41 1.21
N GLY A 895 51.13 -6.67 1.35
CA GLY A 895 51.98 -7.82 1.73
C GLY A 895 51.20 -9.15 1.92
N SER A 896 51.25 -10.02 0.92
CA SER A 896 50.48 -11.27 0.72
C SER A 896 51.02 -12.56 1.37
N SER A 897 50.17 -13.58 1.54
CA SER A 897 50.35 -15.04 1.26
C SER A 897 49.40 -15.87 2.16
N GLY A 898 48.81 -17.02 1.83
CA GLY A 898 48.85 -17.94 0.70
C GLY A 898 48.37 -19.33 1.18
N THR A 899 47.15 -19.72 0.76
CA THR A 899 46.59 -21.07 0.45
C THR A 899 46.78 -22.30 1.37
N ASP A 900 45.69 -23.03 1.69
CA ASP A 900 45.37 -24.33 1.05
C ASP A 900 44.02 -24.95 1.50
N ILE A 901 43.44 -25.74 0.59
CA ILE A 901 42.03 -26.19 0.49
C ILE A 901 41.89 -27.69 0.85
N TYR A 902 40.80 -28.10 1.50
CA TYR A 902 40.27 -29.47 1.45
C TYR A 902 38.73 -29.49 1.39
N THR A 903 38.18 -30.14 0.36
CA THR A 903 36.75 -30.41 0.09
C THR A 903 36.32 -31.78 0.64
N ILE A 904 35.16 -31.88 1.30
CA ILE A 904 34.45 -33.15 1.53
C ILE A 904 32.92 -32.96 1.37
N THR A 905 32.32 -33.88 0.62
CA THR A 905 30.92 -33.97 0.16
C THR A 905 30.19 -35.10 0.89
N ILE A 906 28.98 -34.90 1.48
CA ILE A 906 28.03 -35.97 1.91
C ILE A 906 26.58 -35.40 1.87
N ILE A 907 25.75 -35.74 0.87
CA ILE A 907 24.68 -36.79 0.79
C ILE A 907 23.58 -36.71 1.89
N MET A 908 22.40 -36.22 1.50
CA MET A 908 21.15 -36.12 2.29
C MET A 908 20.27 -37.38 2.16
N THR A 909 19.58 -37.77 3.24
CA THR A 909 18.50 -38.79 3.23
C THR A 909 17.21 -38.19 3.77
N ILE A 910 16.09 -38.42 3.07
CA ILE A 910 14.74 -37.89 3.33
C ILE A 910 13.90 -38.91 4.11
N CYS A 911 13.11 -38.48 5.10
CA CYS A 911 12.03 -39.28 5.71
C CYS A 911 10.65 -38.80 5.22
N VAL A 912 9.75 -39.76 4.91
CA VAL A 912 8.35 -39.54 4.51
C VAL A 912 7.43 -40.04 5.63
N ILE A 913 6.38 -39.28 5.97
CA ILE A 913 5.29 -39.69 6.88
C ILE A 913 4.04 -39.98 6.05
N VAL A 914 3.39 -41.13 6.28
CA VAL A 914 2.09 -41.49 5.69
C VAL A 914 1.03 -41.53 6.81
N VAL A 915 -0.11 -40.87 6.59
CA VAL A 915 -1.28 -40.88 7.48
C VAL A 915 -2.40 -41.72 6.85
N ILE A 916 -2.95 -42.68 7.59
CA ILE A 916 -4.13 -43.45 7.20
C ILE A 916 -5.31 -43.01 8.08
N ILE A 917 -6.41 -42.60 7.45
CA ILE A 917 -7.66 -42.22 8.11
C ILE A 917 -8.67 -43.37 7.96
N VAL A 918 -9.19 -43.88 9.08
CA VAL A 918 -10.32 -44.81 9.09
C VAL A 918 -11.53 -44.08 9.66
N ILE A 919 -12.59 -43.98 8.86
CA ILE A 919 -13.85 -43.34 9.25
C ILE A 919 -14.81 -44.43 9.73
N ASN A 920 -15.42 -44.25 10.90
CA ASN A 920 -16.64 -44.98 11.24
C ASN A 920 -17.69 -44.09 11.91
N ASN A 921 -18.95 -44.35 11.55
CA ASN A 921 -20.14 -43.56 11.84
C ASN A 921 -20.54 -43.60 13.33
N THR A 922 -19.94 -42.76 14.15
CA THR A 922 -20.59 -42.10 15.29
C THR A 922 -19.69 -40.95 15.75
N SER A 923 -20.26 -39.75 15.85
CA SER A 923 -19.60 -38.46 16.02
C SER A 923 -18.56 -38.42 17.16
N ARG A 924 -17.28 -38.60 16.83
CA ARG A 924 -16.07 -38.05 17.51
C ARG A 924 -14.80 -38.48 16.75
N LEU A 925 -14.01 -37.51 16.29
CA LEU A 925 -12.74 -37.73 15.58
C LEU A 925 -11.62 -38.00 16.63
N HIS A 926 -10.94 -39.14 16.52
CA HIS A 926 -9.71 -39.43 17.28
C HIS A 926 -8.54 -39.56 16.31
N VAL A 927 -7.55 -38.67 16.42
CA VAL A 927 -6.25 -38.78 15.72
C VAL A 927 -5.24 -39.33 16.71
N SER A 928 -4.57 -40.43 16.36
CA SER A 928 -3.45 -41.00 17.12
C SER A 928 -2.22 -41.04 16.21
N MET A 929 -1.16 -40.33 16.60
CA MET A 929 0.17 -40.46 16.00
C MET A 929 0.92 -41.58 16.72
N GLY A 930 1.29 -42.63 15.98
CA GLY A 930 2.22 -43.67 16.44
C GLY A 930 3.42 -43.76 15.51
N LEU A 931 4.63 -43.72 16.08
CA LEU A 931 5.88 -44.03 15.38
C LEU A 931 6.05 -45.55 15.31
N ILE A 932 6.05 -46.13 14.11
CA ILE A 932 6.43 -47.54 13.90
C ILE A 932 7.92 -47.57 13.56
N PHE A 933 8.73 -48.17 14.44
CA PHE A 933 10.12 -48.52 14.11
C PHE A 933 10.15 -49.87 13.38
N PHE A 934 10.61 -49.89 12.14
CA PHE A 934 11.05 -51.13 11.50
C PHE A 934 12.42 -51.54 12.08
N ASN A 935 12.50 -52.77 12.57
CA ASN A 935 13.74 -53.39 13.00
C ASN A 935 14.37 -54.18 11.84
N LEU A 936 15.69 -54.06 11.69
CA LEU A 936 16.73 -55.06 11.32
C LEU A 936 17.76 -54.50 10.31
N PRO A 937 19.02 -55.01 10.27
CA PRO A 937 19.81 -55.67 11.29
C PRO A 937 21.18 -55.00 11.55
N VAL A 938 21.76 -55.36 12.70
CA VAL A 938 23.09 -54.98 13.19
C VAL A 938 24.21 -55.48 12.27
N LEU A 939 25.14 -54.61 11.89
CA LEU A 939 26.48 -54.97 11.43
C LEU A 939 27.56 -54.21 12.23
N LYS A 940 28.18 -54.99 13.12
CA LYS A 940 29.50 -54.88 13.78
C LYS A 940 30.27 -53.56 13.64
N MET A 941 30.52 -52.91 14.78
CA MET A 941 31.79 -52.23 15.05
C MET A 941 32.57 -52.95 16.17
N PRO A 942 33.92 -52.88 16.16
CA PRO A 942 34.77 -53.58 17.12
C PRO A 942 34.79 -52.88 18.48
N GLN A 943 35.00 -53.73 19.49
CA GLN A 943 35.16 -53.43 20.90
C GLN A 943 36.34 -52.50 21.17
N ASN A 944 36.18 -51.58 22.15
CA ASN A 944 37.06 -51.57 23.32
C ASN A 944 36.52 -50.68 24.47
N TYR A 945 36.36 -51.33 25.64
CA TYR A 945 36.22 -50.84 27.02
C TYR A 945 34.87 -50.28 27.53
N ALA A 946 34.01 -51.21 27.97
CA ALA A 946 33.15 -51.09 29.16
C ALA A 946 33.99 -51.48 30.43
N PRO A 947 33.54 -51.35 31.71
CA PRO A 947 32.16 -51.21 32.19
C PRO A 947 31.92 -50.14 33.27
N SER A 948 30.69 -49.61 33.38
CA SER A 948 29.77 -50.11 34.41
C SER A 948 28.30 -50.07 33.96
N PHE A 949 27.75 -51.25 33.68
CA PHE A 949 26.32 -51.51 33.53
C PHE A 949 25.89 -52.55 34.57
N ALA A 950 24.62 -52.45 34.97
CA ALA A 950 23.77 -53.46 35.62
C ALA A 950 23.62 -53.44 37.15
N LYS A 951 22.50 -52.84 37.57
CA LYS A 951 21.40 -53.55 38.26
C LYS A 951 20.09 -53.17 37.57
N LEU A 952 19.61 -54.02 36.66
CA LEU A 952 18.35 -54.80 36.77
C LEU A 952 17.16 -53.91 37.20
N ALA A 953 16.25 -53.51 36.30
CA ALA A 953 15.20 -54.35 35.70
C ALA A 953 14.41 -55.15 36.76
N ALA A 954 13.31 -54.56 37.24
CA ALA A 954 12.18 -55.29 37.80
C ALA A 954 10.89 -54.46 37.64
N ASN A 955 9.86 -55.14 37.13
CA ASN A 955 8.43 -54.81 37.20
C ASN A 955 7.86 -53.78 36.23
N VAL A 956 7.66 -54.22 34.98
CA VAL A 956 6.48 -53.84 34.20
C VAL A 956 5.34 -54.78 34.60
N HIS A 957 4.28 -54.22 35.19
CA HIS A 957 2.96 -54.83 35.17
C HIS A 957 1.96 -53.79 34.66
N LEU A 958 1.36 -54.07 33.51
CA LEU A 958 0.15 -53.42 33.03
C LEU A 958 -1.01 -53.75 33.97
N THR A 959 -1.74 -52.73 34.42
CA THR A 959 -3.18 -52.82 34.76
C THR A 959 -3.85 -51.47 34.57
N HIS A 960 -5.00 -51.51 33.87
CA HIS A 960 -6.01 -50.46 33.68
C HIS A 960 -6.44 -49.78 34.98
N ILE A 961 -6.58 -48.45 34.99
CA ILE A 961 -7.49 -47.72 35.90
C ILE A 961 -8.18 -46.58 35.14
N THR A 962 -9.48 -46.48 35.36
CA THR A 962 -10.49 -45.61 34.76
C THR A 962 -10.53 -44.20 35.37
N THR A 963 -11.26 -43.31 34.71
CA THR A 963 -11.62 -41.94 35.11
C THR A 963 -12.17 -41.83 36.55
N GLU A 964 -11.38 -41.24 37.44
CA GLU A 964 -11.80 -40.39 38.58
C GLU A 964 -10.52 -40.02 39.36
N GLU A 965 -10.11 -38.74 39.31
CA GLU A 965 -9.22 -38.00 40.27
C GLU A 965 -8.51 -36.82 39.58
N PHE A 966 -9.28 -35.80 39.16
CA PHE A 966 -8.77 -34.46 38.87
C PHE A 966 -9.65 -33.43 39.60
N ALA A 967 -9.58 -33.46 40.93
CA ALA A 967 -10.07 -32.41 41.80
C ALA A 967 -9.14 -32.32 43.01
N LYS A 968 -8.07 -31.54 42.86
CA LYS A 968 -7.28 -30.88 43.92
C LYS A 968 -5.98 -30.38 43.31
N GLU A 969 -5.93 -29.07 43.05
CA GLU A 969 -4.81 -28.15 43.37
C GLU A 969 -4.98 -26.83 42.59
N ASP A 970 -6.12 -26.16 42.82
CA ASP A 970 -6.26 -24.72 42.57
C ASP A 970 -6.74 -24.05 43.87
N LEU A 971 -5.94 -24.21 44.92
CA LEU A 971 -6.18 -23.68 46.27
C LEU A 971 -4.85 -23.35 46.95
N MET A 972 -4.10 -22.40 46.38
CA MET A 972 -3.09 -21.67 47.13
C MET A 972 -2.88 -20.27 46.53
N GLN A 973 -3.89 -19.42 46.65
CA GLN A 973 -3.74 -17.97 46.89
C GLN A 973 -5.12 -17.31 47.06
N ARG A 974 -5.70 -17.45 48.26
CA ARG A 974 -6.63 -16.48 48.87
C ARG A 974 -7.09 -16.99 50.23
N ASN A 975 -6.54 -16.40 51.29
CA ASN A 975 -7.28 -16.02 52.49
C ASN A 975 -6.35 -15.23 53.40
N ILE A 976 -6.67 -13.96 53.62
CA ILE A 976 -6.93 -13.36 54.94
C ILE A 976 -7.64 -12.03 54.68
N LEU A 977 -8.89 -11.96 55.13
CA LEU A 977 -9.70 -10.75 55.29
C LEU A 977 -9.68 -10.34 56.77
N VAL A 978 -10.10 -9.09 56.99
CA VAL A 978 -10.67 -8.49 58.19
C VAL A 978 -9.72 -7.62 59.03
N ASP A 979 -9.88 -6.30 58.92
CA ASP A 979 -10.48 -5.55 60.04
C ASP A 979 -11.25 -4.27 59.63
N SER A 980 -12.49 -4.20 60.13
CA SER A 980 -13.34 -3.03 60.48
C SER A 980 -13.78 -2.03 59.37
N ALA A 981 -15.01 -2.00 58.84
CA ALA A 981 -16.37 -1.77 59.41
C ALA A 981 -16.82 -0.27 59.47
N LYS A 982 -18.11 -0.05 59.09
CA LYS A 982 -19.01 1.14 59.23
C LYS A 982 -19.08 2.07 57.99
N ASP A 983 -20.23 2.46 57.42
CA ASP A 983 -21.60 2.65 57.92
C ASP A 983 -22.67 2.64 56.78
N LEU A 984 -23.87 2.10 57.09
CA LEU A 984 -25.26 2.51 56.71
C LEU A 984 -25.61 2.74 55.22
N ASP A 985 -26.46 1.96 54.53
CA ASP A 985 -27.89 1.57 54.68
C ASP A 985 -28.92 2.73 54.70
N GLN A 986 -29.78 2.76 53.67
CA GLN A 986 -31.19 3.25 53.64
C GLN A 986 -31.70 3.19 52.18
N GLY A 987 -32.63 2.29 51.82
CA GLY A 987 -34.09 2.52 51.81
C GLY A 987 -34.56 3.00 50.42
N PHE A 988 -35.61 2.56 49.73
CA PHE A 988 -36.92 1.96 50.03
C PHE A 988 -37.48 1.46 48.66
N GLN A 989 -37.96 0.23 48.50
CA GLN A 989 -39.39 -0.19 48.59
C GLN A 989 -40.39 0.30 47.50
N SER A 990 -41.16 -0.68 47.02
CA SER A 990 -42.53 -0.69 46.44
C SER A 990 -42.59 -0.91 44.91
N SER A 991 -42.96 -2.05 44.33
CA SER A 991 -44.05 -3.05 44.47
C SER A 991 -45.15 -2.91 43.41
N LYS A 992 -45.51 -4.05 42.80
CA LYS A 992 -46.77 -4.49 42.12
C LYS A 992 -46.57 -4.83 40.64
N GLN A 993 -47.09 -5.94 40.09
CA GLN A 993 -47.80 -7.13 40.56
C GLN A 993 -47.79 -8.15 39.38
N PHE A 994 -47.61 -9.45 39.67
CA PHE A 994 -48.28 -10.67 39.13
C PHE A 994 -48.54 -10.79 37.58
N THR A 995 -48.34 -11.90 36.83
CA THR A 995 -47.88 -13.30 37.00
C THR A 995 -47.74 -13.88 35.57
N LYS A 996 -46.79 -14.80 35.30
CA LYS A 996 -46.86 -15.72 34.14
C LYS A 996 -46.12 -17.04 34.43
N ALA A 997 -46.84 -18.16 34.33
CA ALA A 997 -46.35 -19.48 33.93
C ALA A 997 -46.37 -19.52 32.38
N VAL A 998 -45.62 -20.31 31.61
CA VAL A 998 -44.69 -21.44 31.77
C VAL A 998 -43.46 -21.13 30.91
#